data_AF-A0A9W6GV85-F1
#
_entry.id   AF-A0A9W6GV85-F1
#
_cell.length_a   1.000
_cell.length_b   1.000
_cell.length_c   1.000
_cell.angle_alpha   90.00
_cell.angle_beta   90.00
_cell.angle_gamma   90.00
#
_symmetry.space_group_name_H-M   'P 1'
#
loop_
_entity.id
_entity.type
_entity.pdbx_description
1 polymer ?
#
loop_
_entity_poly.entity_id
_entity_poly.type
_entity_poly.pdbx_seq_one_letter_code
_entity_poly.pdbx_strand_id
1 'polypeptide(L)'
;MAEQLSARTSWHAMETGAALSRLESDAARGLSPEEAARSLAAYGPNRLPEAAKRGPLMRFLQQFDNILVYVLLAAGFVKLMLGLWLDASIITGVVVINAVLGFLQEGKAEEALDSIRNMLSADARALRDGETRVIPADELVPGDIVLLESGDRIPADLRLVDVKNLRTDEAALTGESVPADKSTEPTPENSTVGDRADMAFSGTLVVSGRATGLVVATGAQTELGRINQMLAGVDALETPLLRQIKEFGHTIAKVIGFVSVAVFAYGRWVRDLSFVEAFQAVVGIAVSVIPEGLPALITITLAIGVQRMAQRNAIIRRLPAVETLGSVSRICSDKTGTLTLMEMMVASAVTAESPYQVTGDGYALEGEVLREGAPAQMTAVLNGLGIVSALCNDSELRQIDGVWKAEGDPTEAALYPFATKLGLDRMRERDARRRIDAIPFESEHKFMATLHEDAGGGRLLLVKGAPEVILAHCDRQETEAGPQPLQSAYWTDASDRLAAQGERVLALAWARDPQIAAKSLTPADLPKSLVLLGLVGLMDPPRKEAIEAVAECHKGGIRVTMITGDHKITAAAIARMLGIGDGKTAVAGVEIEAMNDGALQETVRGVDVFARASPEHKLRLVKAIQANGQVVAMTGDGVNDAPALKRADIGVAMGIKGTEVTKEAAAMVLADDNFASITAAVREGRTVYNNIEKALLFMLPTNVAQALVILVAIVAGFTLPITAPQILWVNMVTSVALGLVISFEPHERDVMQRAPRAVSRPILDGFAIWRVIFVGVALLVLTLAAFFWMKSGGASDELARAVAVNTLVIGQIFYLLNSRFKTESSLSLAAHLGNRYLPLGIIAVIVLQLLFTYAPPLQRLFGTAAIPLDIWPRLLAGGLLFFLVVEAEKFFIRQFGLAGGARGAEQAPSTKVAAAAVAGGSGKWQALLGALAVAGLIAGEAFVFWRSEPPAVAADAASQSEPQVRAVLAPIAGVVSEILCQKHSAVAAGQICARLDAAPFRAALVREKEALAAALKKQEASAAAVSAARREVERRQGGQGRSASQRQALEKARAALEQAQARAAQDDAAAQQSRAALAAAEATLAQTDIAAPIDGVIAETAEPGTTVLAGQGPAVFAITPGGGAGK
;
A
#
# COMPACT_ATOMS: atom_id res chain seq x y z
N MET A 1 -46.25 4.88 -14.71
CA MET A 1 -44.81 5.19 -14.89
C MET A 1 -44.43 5.58 -16.33
N ALA A 2 -45.40 5.80 -17.24
CA ALA A 2 -45.14 6.21 -18.63
C ALA A 2 -45.39 7.72 -18.89
N GLU A 3 -45.93 8.46 -17.93
CA GLU A 3 -46.33 9.87 -18.07
C GLU A 3 -45.29 10.91 -17.60
N GLN A 4 -44.15 10.48 -17.03
CA GLN A 4 -43.03 11.38 -16.66
C GLN A 4 -41.88 11.41 -17.69
N LEU A 5 -42.06 10.78 -18.85
CA LEU A 5 -41.17 10.95 -20.02
C LEU A 5 -41.46 12.26 -20.78
N SER A 6 -42.03 13.28 -20.12
CA SER A 6 -42.34 14.57 -20.72
C SER A 6 -41.08 15.39 -20.99
N ALA A 7 -40.85 15.67 -22.28
CA ALA A 7 -39.89 16.63 -22.84
C ALA A 7 -38.40 16.39 -22.53
N ARG A 8 -37.84 15.31 -23.08
CA ARG A 8 -36.39 15.18 -23.25
C ARG A 8 -35.90 16.38 -24.08
N THR A 9 -34.97 17.14 -23.52
CA THR A 9 -34.31 18.22 -24.24
C THR A 9 -33.22 17.59 -25.12
N SER A 10 -33.41 17.61 -26.43
CA SER A 10 -32.49 17.05 -27.43
C SER A 10 -31.29 17.98 -27.63
N TRP A 11 -30.35 17.98 -26.67
CA TRP A 11 -29.17 18.87 -26.68
C TRP A 11 -28.32 18.75 -27.96
N HIS A 12 -28.23 17.55 -28.53
CA HIS A 12 -27.52 17.28 -29.78
C HIS A 12 -28.18 17.89 -31.02
N ALA A 13 -29.50 18.09 -30.98
CA ALA A 13 -30.25 18.70 -32.09
C ALA A 13 -30.25 20.23 -32.02
N MET A 14 -29.69 20.82 -30.97
CA MET A 14 -29.62 22.27 -30.79
C MET A 14 -28.30 22.85 -31.26
N GLU A 15 -28.36 24.07 -31.82
CA GLU A 15 -27.18 24.89 -32.02
C GLU A 15 -26.56 25.30 -30.69
N THR A 16 -25.22 25.38 -30.68
CA THR A 16 -24.41 25.70 -29.50
C THR A 16 -24.87 27.00 -28.80
N GLY A 17 -25.18 28.05 -29.57
CA GLY A 17 -25.66 29.32 -29.01
C GLY A 17 -27.02 29.22 -28.30
N ALA A 18 -27.90 28.36 -28.80
CA ALA A 18 -29.19 28.09 -28.18
C ALA A 18 -29.04 27.27 -26.89
N ALA A 19 -28.12 26.30 -26.87
CA ALA A 19 -27.79 25.52 -25.68
C ALA A 19 -27.20 26.39 -24.55
N LEU A 20 -26.26 27.28 -24.89
CA LEU A 20 -25.67 28.26 -23.96
C LEU A 20 -26.73 29.21 -23.38
N SER A 21 -27.60 29.75 -24.23
CA SER A 21 -28.68 30.65 -23.80
C SER A 21 -29.68 29.96 -22.87
N ARG A 22 -29.96 28.68 -23.11
CA ARG A 22 -30.92 27.89 -22.32
C ARG A 22 -30.41 27.56 -20.91
N LEU A 23 -29.10 27.37 -20.76
CA LEU A 23 -28.46 27.10 -19.47
C LEU A 23 -27.86 28.37 -18.85
N GLU A 24 -28.17 29.55 -19.41
CA GLU A 24 -27.68 30.86 -18.94
C GLU A 24 -26.15 30.90 -18.75
N SER A 25 -25.40 30.27 -19.66
CA SER A 25 -23.93 30.13 -19.57
C SER A 25 -23.20 30.88 -20.67
N ASP A 26 -22.00 31.38 -20.36
CA ASP A 26 -21.11 32.11 -21.27
C ASP A 26 -19.94 31.22 -21.69
N ALA A 27 -19.71 31.05 -23.00
CA ALA A 27 -18.64 30.19 -23.51
C ALA A 27 -17.21 30.67 -23.19
N ALA A 28 -17.01 31.98 -22.97
CA ALA A 28 -15.71 32.59 -22.73
C ALA A 28 -15.45 32.89 -21.24
N ARG A 29 -16.51 33.01 -20.42
CA ARG A 29 -16.39 33.24 -18.97
C ARG A 29 -16.83 32.06 -18.11
N GLY A 30 -17.68 31.18 -18.63
CA GLY A 30 -18.33 30.13 -17.85
C GLY A 30 -19.28 30.68 -16.79
N LEU A 31 -19.66 29.84 -15.82
CA LEU A 31 -20.55 30.21 -14.72
C LEU A 31 -19.82 30.97 -13.61
N SER A 32 -20.54 31.83 -12.89
CA SER A 32 -20.05 32.39 -11.62
C SER A 32 -20.15 31.37 -10.48
N PRO A 33 -19.31 31.48 -9.43
CA PRO A 33 -19.36 30.60 -8.26
C PRO A 33 -20.73 30.55 -7.57
N GLU A 34 -21.47 31.66 -7.56
CA GLU A 34 -22.80 31.74 -6.96
C GLU A 34 -23.86 31.00 -7.79
N GLU A 35 -23.74 31.02 -9.12
CA GLU A 35 -24.60 30.25 -10.03
C GLU A 35 -24.28 28.76 -9.94
N ALA A 36 -23.00 28.40 -9.95
CA ALA A 36 -22.56 27.02 -9.78
C ALA A 36 -23.09 26.41 -8.47
N ALA A 37 -23.00 27.14 -7.34
CA ALA A 37 -23.51 26.67 -6.06
C ALA A 37 -25.04 26.51 -6.03
N ARG A 38 -25.79 27.41 -6.69
CA ARG A 38 -27.25 27.29 -6.84
C ARG A 38 -27.63 26.09 -7.69
N SER A 39 -26.96 25.89 -8.83
CA SER A 39 -27.19 24.74 -9.69
C SER A 39 -26.81 23.43 -9.00
N LEU A 40 -25.78 23.41 -8.17
CA LEU A 40 -25.38 22.21 -7.41
C LEU A 40 -26.46 21.81 -6.40
N ALA A 41 -27.08 22.80 -5.74
CA ALA A 41 -28.20 22.55 -4.85
C ALA A 41 -29.47 22.05 -5.57
N ALA A 42 -29.67 22.46 -6.84
CA ALA A 42 -30.85 22.09 -7.64
C ALA A 42 -30.72 20.73 -8.32
N TYR A 43 -29.57 20.45 -8.95
CA TYR A 43 -29.32 19.23 -9.73
C TYR A 43 -28.66 18.12 -8.91
N GLY A 44 -28.10 18.45 -7.75
CA GLY A 44 -27.28 17.55 -6.95
C GLY A 44 -25.87 17.38 -7.51
N PRO A 45 -25.00 16.63 -6.80
CA PRO A 45 -23.64 16.38 -7.25
C PRO A 45 -23.61 15.52 -8.51
N ASN A 46 -22.60 15.73 -9.36
CA ASN A 46 -22.34 14.93 -10.56
C ASN A 46 -21.76 13.55 -10.20
N ARG A 47 -22.61 12.70 -9.60
CA ARG A 47 -22.27 11.33 -9.23
C ARG A 47 -23.30 10.36 -9.80
N LEU A 48 -22.81 9.21 -10.25
CA LEU A 48 -23.69 8.11 -10.62
C LEU A 48 -24.49 7.68 -9.37
N PRO A 49 -25.79 7.39 -9.51
CA PRO A 49 -26.59 6.93 -8.39
C PRO A 49 -26.02 5.59 -7.91
N GLU A 50 -25.59 5.54 -6.65
CA GLU A 50 -25.16 4.29 -6.04
C GLU A 50 -26.32 3.29 -6.04
N ALA A 51 -26.00 2.00 -6.25
CA ALA A 51 -26.98 0.94 -6.03
C ALA A 51 -27.58 1.13 -4.64
N ALA A 52 -28.91 1.07 -4.53
CA ALA A 52 -29.60 1.30 -3.28
C ALA A 52 -28.99 0.39 -2.21
N LYS A 53 -28.26 0.99 -1.26
CA LYS A 53 -27.71 0.26 -0.13
C LYS A 53 -28.89 -0.41 0.56
N ARG A 54 -28.77 -1.72 0.79
CA ARG A 54 -29.83 -2.47 1.47
C ARG A 54 -30.05 -1.80 2.82
N GLY A 55 -31.30 -1.44 3.11
CA GLY A 55 -31.64 -0.79 4.38
C GLY A 55 -31.16 -1.64 5.56
N PRO A 56 -30.85 -1.02 6.71
CA PRO A 56 -30.29 -1.72 7.86
C PRO A 56 -31.15 -2.91 8.31
N LEU A 57 -32.47 -2.81 8.17
CA LEU A 57 -33.40 -3.92 8.46
C LEU A 57 -33.20 -5.12 7.52
N MET A 58 -33.05 -4.89 6.21
CA MET A 58 -32.83 -5.98 5.25
C MET A 58 -31.49 -6.66 5.49
N ARG A 59 -30.44 -5.90 5.80
CA ARG A 59 -29.13 -6.44 6.16
C ARG A 59 -29.18 -7.30 7.42
N PHE A 60 -29.96 -6.88 8.41
CA PHE A 60 -30.21 -7.67 9.62
C PHE A 60 -30.97 -8.98 9.30
N LEU A 61 -32.02 -8.93 8.48
CA LEU A 61 -32.77 -10.12 8.07
C LEU A 61 -31.91 -11.11 7.25
N GLN A 62 -30.95 -10.62 6.47
CA GLN A 62 -30.02 -11.47 5.72
C GLN A 62 -29.07 -12.27 6.59
N GLN A 63 -28.83 -11.87 7.84
CA GLN A 63 -28.06 -12.69 8.79
C GLN A 63 -28.78 -14.02 9.11
N PHE A 64 -30.08 -14.11 8.86
CA PHE A 64 -30.86 -15.34 9.01
C PHE A 64 -30.89 -16.20 7.74
N ASP A 65 -30.43 -15.67 6.59
CA ASP A 65 -30.47 -16.37 5.30
C ASP A 65 -29.30 -17.35 5.15
N ASN A 66 -29.28 -18.33 6.05
CA ASN A 66 -28.29 -19.40 6.09
C ASN A 66 -29.00 -20.70 6.43
N ILE A 67 -28.73 -21.76 5.66
CA ILE A 67 -29.32 -23.10 5.84
C ILE A 67 -29.22 -23.61 7.28
N LEU A 68 -28.19 -23.20 8.01
CA LEU A 68 -27.90 -23.65 9.38
C LEU A 68 -28.66 -22.86 10.42
N VAL A 69 -28.83 -21.56 10.19
CA VAL A 69 -29.75 -20.75 10.99
C VAL A 69 -31.16 -21.31 10.83
N TYR A 70 -31.56 -21.73 9.61
CA TYR A 70 -32.82 -22.45 9.42
C TYR A 70 -32.88 -23.79 10.16
N VAL A 71 -31.80 -24.59 10.20
CA VAL A 71 -31.75 -25.83 11.01
C VAL A 71 -31.86 -25.54 12.50
N LEU A 72 -31.18 -24.50 13.01
CA LEU A 72 -31.26 -24.06 14.40
C LEU A 72 -32.65 -23.54 14.77
N LEU A 73 -33.26 -22.73 13.90
CA LEU A 73 -34.64 -22.25 14.06
C LEU A 73 -35.63 -23.41 14.04
N ALA A 74 -35.45 -24.39 13.15
CA ALA A 74 -36.25 -25.61 13.11
C ALA A 74 -36.06 -26.44 14.39
N ALA A 75 -34.83 -26.58 14.90
CA ALA A 75 -34.56 -27.27 16.15
C ALA A 75 -35.18 -26.56 17.36
N GLY A 76 -35.07 -25.23 17.42
CA GLY A 76 -35.74 -24.39 18.41
C GLY A 76 -37.27 -24.54 18.36
N PHE A 77 -37.84 -24.55 17.15
CA PHE A 77 -39.28 -24.77 16.94
C PHE A 77 -39.74 -26.16 17.38
N VAL A 78 -39.00 -27.23 17.05
CA VAL A 78 -39.31 -28.59 17.52
C VAL A 78 -39.25 -28.65 19.05
N LYS A 79 -38.25 -28.03 19.68
CA LYS A 79 -38.16 -27.97 21.15
C LYS A 79 -39.32 -27.19 21.78
N LEU A 80 -39.76 -26.11 21.14
CA LEU A 80 -40.94 -25.35 21.54
C LEU A 80 -42.20 -26.23 21.54
N MET A 81 -42.40 -27.03 20.47
CA MET A 81 -43.51 -27.97 20.36
C MET A 81 -43.46 -29.09 21.40
N LEU A 82 -42.26 -29.50 21.82
CA LEU A 82 -42.04 -30.51 22.86
C LEU A 82 -42.19 -29.95 24.29
N GLY A 83 -42.52 -28.67 24.46
CA GLY A 83 -42.63 -28.03 25.77
C GLY A 83 -41.28 -27.69 26.42
N LEU A 84 -40.17 -27.77 25.69
CA LEU A 84 -38.83 -27.42 26.15
C LEU A 84 -38.56 -25.92 25.94
N TRP A 85 -39.34 -25.07 26.60
CA TRP A 85 -39.33 -23.61 26.44
C TRP A 85 -37.95 -22.99 26.69
N LEU A 86 -37.22 -23.50 27.70
CA LEU A 86 -35.89 -23.01 28.06
C LEU A 86 -34.89 -23.22 26.91
N ASP A 87 -34.76 -24.45 26.42
CA ASP A 87 -33.86 -24.78 25.33
C ASP A 87 -34.19 -24.03 24.04
N ALA A 88 -35.48 -23.92 23.70
CA ALA A 88 -35.94 -23.18 22.53
C ALA A 88 -35.59 -21.68 22.63
N SER A 89 -35.74 -21.10 23.83
CA SER A 89 -35.38 -19.69 24.09
C SER A 89 -33.88 -19.43 23.97
N ILE A 90 -33.03 -20.37 24.41
CA ILE A 90 -31.57 -20.23 24.31
C ILE A 90 -31.10 -20.30 22.85
N ILE A 91 -31.60 -21.28 22.09
CA ILE A 91 -31.28 -21.40 20.66
C ILE A 91 -31.68 -20.13 19.91
N THR A 92 -32.91 -19.66 20.13
CA THR A 92 -33.41 -18.43 19.50
C THR A 92 -32.59 -17.21 19.92
N GLY A 93 -32.24 -17.09 21.21
CA GLY A 93 -31.43 -16.00 21.74
C GLY A 93 -30.04 -15.95 21.13
N VAL A 94 -29.34 -17.09 21.01
CA VAL A 94 -28.02 -17.14 20.38
C VAL A 94 -28.09 -16.76 18.90
N VAL A 95 -29.10 -17.26 18.17
CA VAL A 95 -29.30 -16.89 16.76
C VAL A 95 -29.49 -15.38 16.61
N VAL A 96 -30.31 -14.75 17.47
CA VAL A 96 -30.52 -13.29 17.44
C VAL A 96 -29.23 -12.54 17.79
N ILE A 97 -28.49 -12.96 18.82
CA ILE A 97 -27.23 -12.33 19.20
C ILE A 97 -26.22 -12.44 18.06
N ASN A 98 -26.08 -13.61 17.43
CA ASN A 98 -25.21 -13.81 16.26
C ASN A 98 -25.64 -12.92 15.09
N ALA A 99 -26.94 -12.76 14.83
CA ALA A 99 -27.44 -11.85 13.80
C ALA A 99 -27.11 -10.38 14.10
N VAL A 100 -27.25 -9.95 15.36
CA VAL A 100 -26.87 -8.59 15.79
C VAL A 100 -25.36 -8.37 15.64
N LEU A 101 -24.55 -9.32 16.11
CA LEU A 101 -23.09 -9.24 16.01
C LEU A 101 -22.64 -9.22 14.54
N GLY A 102 -23.21 -10.08 13.70
CA GLY A 102 -22.97 -10.11 12.25
C GLY A 102 -23.33 -8.78 11.58
N PHE A 103 -24.52 -8.25 11.87
CA PHE A 103 -24.96 -6.94 11.38
C PHE A 103 -24.00 -5.80 11.78
N LEU A 104 -23.56 -5.76 13.04
CA LEU A 104 -22.61 -4.76 13.53
C LEU A 104 -21.21 -4.91 12.91
N GLN A 105 -20.75 -6.15 12.75
CA GLN A 105 -19.45 -6.49 12.16
C GLN A 105 -19.39 -6.10 10.68
N GLU A 106 -20.42 -6.46 9.93
CA GLU A 106 -20.56 -6.12 8.51
C GLU A 106 -20.72 -4.61 8.31
N GLY A 107 -21.47 -3.94 9.18
CA GLY A 107 -21.62 -2.48 9.17
C GLY A 107 -20.28 -1.75 9.30
N LYS A 108 -19.45 -2.14 10.26
CA LYS A 108 -18.12 -1.54 10.46
C LYS A 108 -17.17 -1.84 9.30
N ALA A 109 -17.23 -3.04 8.73
CA ALA A 109 -16.42 -3.39 7.59
C ALA A 109 -16.81 -2.53 6.36
N GLU A 110 -18.09 -2.35 6.11
CA GLU A 110 -18.58 -1.51 5.01
C GLU A 110 -18.24 -0.03 5.19
N GLU A 111 -18.39 0.52 6.41
CA GLU A 111 -18.02 1.91 6.72
C GLU A 111 -16.54 2.18 6.47
N ALA A 112 -15.67 1.26 6.88
CA ALA A 112 -14.24 1.34 6.61
C ALA A 112 -13.94 1.38 5.10
N LEU A 113 -14.68 0.59 4.31
CA LEU A 113 -14.51 0.51 2.86
C LEU A 113 -15.06 1.75 2.14
N ASP A 114 -16.20 2.29 2.58
CA ASP A 114 -16.80 3.49 2.01
C ASP A 114 -15.91 4.72 2.21
N SER A 115 -15.23 4.84 3.36
CA SER A 115 -14.31 5.94 3.63
C SER A 115 -13.13 6.02 2.65
N ILE A 116 -12.68 4.87 2.13
CA ILE A 116 -11.54 4.76 1.22
C ILE A 116 -11.96 5.03 -0.22
N ARG A 117 -13.17 4.62 -0.62
CA ARG A 117 -13.70 4.88 -1.97
C ARG A 117 -13.84 6.38 -2.28
N ASN A 118 -14.11 7.19 -1.25
CA ASN A 118 -14.22 8.65 -1.38
C ASN A 118 -12.87 9.37 -1.56
N MET A 119 -11.72 8.67 -1.47
CA MET A 119 -10.40 9.26 -1.67
C MET A 119 -10.00 9.43 -3.15
N LEU A 120 -10.84 8.99 -4.09
CA LEU A 120 -10.58 8.98 -5.54
C LEU A 120 -11.60 9.82 -6.33
N SER A 121 -12.01 10.99 -5.81
CA SER A 121 -12.83 11.93 -6.58
C SER A 121 -12.06 12.36 -7.83
N ALA A 122 -12.66 12.18 -9.01
CA ALA A 122 -12.08 12.66 -10.25
C ALA A 122 -12.12 14.19 -10.28
N ASP A 123 -11.10 14.81 -10.87
CA ASP A 123 -11.07 16.26 -11.11
C ASP A 123 -11.56 16.60 -12.52
N ALA A 124 -12.08 17.81 -12.69
CA ALA A 124 -12.50 18.37 -13.96
C ALA A 124 -11.92 19.77 -14.14
N ARG A 125 -11.51 20.09 -15.37
CA ARG A 125 -11.09 21.45 -15.74
C ARG A 125 -12.31 22.22 -16.22
N ALA A 126 -12.77 23.16 -15.40
CA ALA A 126 -13.90 24.00 -15.70
C ALA A 126 -13.46 25.47 -15.83
N LEU A 127 -14.09 26.19 -16.75
CA LEU A 127 -13.97 27.63 -16.89
C LEU A 127 -15.04 28.28 -16.01
N ARG A 128 -14.63 29.06 -15.00
CA ARG A 128 -15.53 29.81 -14.11
C ARG A 128 -14.95 31.22 -13.88
N ASP A 129 -15.78 32.25 -14.00
CA ASP A 129 -15.39 33.68 -13.97
C ASP A 129 -14.25 34.07 -14.96
N GLY A 130 -14.13 33.36 -16.08
CA GLY A 130 -13.08 33.59 -17.09
C GLY A 130 -11.70 33.02 -16.74
N GLU A 131 -11.60 32.26 -15.64
CA GLU A 131 -10.38 31.54 -15.26
C GLU A 131 -10.59 30.03 -15.36
N THR A 132 -9.61 29.34 -15.93
CA THR A 132 -9.58 27.87 -15.91
C THR A 132 -9.22 27.40 -14.50
N ARG A 133 -10.09 26.59 -13.89
CA ARG A 133 -9.89 26.03 -12.56
C ARG A 133 -10.06 24.51 -12.60
N VAL A 134 -9.22 23.82 -11.84
CA VAL A 134 -9.40 22.39 -11.55
C VAL A 134 -10.35 22.31 -10.37
N ILE A 135 -11.50 21.67 -10.56
CA ILE A 135 -12.52 21.45 -9.52
C ILE A 135 -12.84 19.96 -9.43
N PRO A 136 -13.31 19.45 -8.28
CA PRO A 136 -13.82 18.09 -8.20
C PRO A 136 -14.95 17.89 -9.22
N ALA A 137 -14.92 16.81 -10.00
CA ALA A 137 -15.92 16.50 -11.01
C ALA A 137 -17.33 16.38 -10.41
N ASP A 138 -17.43 16.06 -9.12
CA ASP A 138 -18.67 16.01 -8.34
C ASP A 138 -19.37 17.37 -8.21
N GLU A 139 -18.61 18.46 -8.29
CA GLU A 139 -19.10 19.84 -8.22
C GLU A 139 -19.48 20.42 -9.58
N LEU A 140 -19.35 19.63 -10.65
CA LEU A 140 -19.84 20.03 -11.97
C LEU A 140 -21.36 20.05 -12.00
N VAL A 141 -21.89 21.07 -12.65
CA VAL A 141 -23.33 21.27 -12.78
C VAL A 141 -23.71 21.56 -14.23
N PRO A 142 -24.95 21.26 -14.65
CA PRO A 142 -25.45 21.73 -15.93
C PRO A 142 -25.24 23.25 -16.07
N GLY A 143 -24.61 23.66 -17.17
CA GLY A 143 -24.20 25.04 -17.43
C GLY A 143 -22.70 25.30 -17.31
N ASP A 144 -21.93 24.46 -16.62
CA ASP A 144 -20.46 24.63 -16.57
C ASP A 144 -19.83 24.45 -17.96
N ILE A 145 -18.75 25.18 -18.22
CA ILE A 145 -17.91 25.00 -19.41
C ILE A 145 -16.70 24.16 -19.03
N VAL A 146 -16.55 22.99 -19.65
CA VAL A 146 -15.47 22.03 -19.39
C VAL A 146 -14.48 22.02 -20.55
N LEU A 147 -13.19 21.99 -20.20
CA LEU A 147 -12.08 21.88 -21.14
C LEU A 147 -11.58 20.43 -21.14
N LEU A 148 -11.52 19.84 -22.33
CA LEU A 148 -11.13 18.46 -22.57
C LEU A 148 -9.84 18.41 -23.40
N GLU A 149 -8.92 17.53 -23.03
CA GLU A 149 -7.75 17.16 -23.81
C GLU A 149 -7.57 15.64 -23.87
N SER A 150 -6.67 15.21 -24.73
CA SER A 150 -6.27 13.81 -24.87
C SER A 150 -5.95 13.16 -23.52
N GLY A 151 -6.65 12.07 -23.20
CA GLY A 151 -6.51 11.33 -21.94
C GLY A 151 -7.48 11.71 -20.83
N ASP A 152 -8.22 12.82 -21.00
CA ASP A 152 -9.29 13.17 -20.06
C ASP A 152 -10.45 12.18 -20.16
N ARG A 153 -10.97 11.81 -19.00
CA ARG A 153 -12.30 11.19 -18.91
C ARG A 153 -13.33 12.31 -18.93
N ILE A 154 -14.30 12.17 -19.82
CA ILE A 154 -15.36 13.16 -19.94
C ILE A 154 -16.21 13.09 -18.67
N PRO A 155 -16.26 14.17 -17.85
CA PRO A 155 -16.75 14.08 -16.49
C PRO A 155 -18.29 14.12 -16.41
N ALA A 156 -18.95 14.63 -17.44
CA ALA A 156 -20.40 14.80 -17.55
C ALA A 156 -20.79 14.75 -19.04
N ASP A 157 -22.08 14.63 -19.38
CA ASP A 157 -22.47 14.73 -20.79
C ASP A 157 -22.35 16.19 -21.24
N LEU A 158 -21.58 16.42 -22.30
CA LEU A 158 -21.26 17.75 -22.82
C LEU A 158 -21.82 17.95 -24.21
N ARG A 159 -22.34 19.15 -24.47
CA ARG A 159 -22.55 19.68 -25.82
C ARG A 159 -21.29 20.42 -26.27
N LEU A 160 -20.68 19.98 -27.36
CA LEU A 160 -19.40 20.53 -27.80
C LEU A 160 -19.55 21.94 -28.37
N VAL A 161 -18.69 22.85 -27.91
CA VAL A 161 -18.67 24.28 -28.26
C VAL A 161 -17.53 24.58 -29.24
N ASP A 162 -16.33 24.06 -28.95
CA ASP A 162 -15.15 24.16 -29.82
C ASP A 162 -14.45 22.80 -29.86
N VAL A 163 -13.97 22.40 -31.03
CA VAL A 163 -13.37 21.08 -31.26
C VAL A 163 -12.16 21.21 -32.19
N LYS A 164 -11.05 20.58 -31.80
CA LYS A 164 -9.86 20.44 -32.66
C LYS A 164 -9.39 18.99 -32.68
N ASN A 165 -9.65 18.32 -33.80
CA ASN A 165 -9.30 16.91 -34.06
C ASN A 165 -9.68 15.98 -32.90
N LEU A 166 -10.83 16.24 -32.25
CA LEU A 166 -11.28 15.46 -31.10
C LEU A 166 -11.78 14.10 -31.56
N ARG A 167 -11.22 13.05 -30.96
CA ARG A 167 -11.71 11.68 -31.07
C ARG A 167 -12.00 11.12 -29.71
N THR A 168 -13.13 10.46 -29.55
CA THR A 168 -13.52 9.85 -28.27
C THR A 168 -13.69 8.34 -28.40
N ASP A 169 -13.25 7.60 -27.38
CA ASP A 169 -13.54 6.17 -27.25
C ASP A 169 -14.87 6.04 -26.50
N GLU A 170 -15.90 5.66 -27.24
CA GLU A 170 -17.26 5.51 -26.76
C GLU A 170 -17.68 4.04 -26.70
N ALA A 171 -16.74 3.10 -26.83
CA ALA A 171 -16.99 1.66 -26.85
C ALA A 171 -17.76 1.19 -25.61
N ALA A 172 -17.57 1.85 -24.46
CA ALA A 172 -18.28 1.55 -23.22
C ALA A 172 -19.78 1.85 -23.30
N LEU A 173 -20.22 2.78 -24.16
CA LEU A 173 -21.62 3.13 -24.38
C LEU A 173 -22.20 2.53 -25.66
N THR A 174 -21.42 2.51 -26.74
CA THR A 174 -21.91 2.14 -28.08
C THR A 174 -21.55 0.71 -28.48
N GLY A 175 -20.55 0.11 -27.83
CA GLY A 175 -19.97 -1.17 -28.23
C GLY A 175 -19.06 -1.10 -29.45
N GLU A 176 -18.87 0.09 -30.04
CA GLU A 176 -18.01 0.28 -31.20
C GLU A 176 -16.57 0.57 -30.74
N SER A 177 -15.65 -0.32 -31.11
CA SER A 177 -14.25 -0.24 -30.66
C SER A 177 -13.41 0.81 -31.39
N VAL A 178 -13.95 1.48 -32.42
CA VAL A 178 -13.24 2.49 -33.19
C VAL A 178 -13.53 3.86 -32.58
N PRO A 179 -12.51 4.68 -32.27
CA PRO A 179 -12.73 6.03 -31.76
C PRO A 179 -13.59 6.88 -32.71
N ALA A 180 -14.62 7.53 -32.17
CA ALA A 180 -15.56 8.36 -32.91
C ALA A 180 -14.98 9.78 -33.12
N ASP A 181 -15.05 10.30 -34.35
CA ASP A 181 -14.71 11.69 -34.65
C ASP A 181 -15.82 12.63 -34.16
N LYS A 182 -15.43 13.76 -33.56
CA LYS A 182 -16.36 14.72 -32.97
C LYS A 182 -16.37 16.07 -33.70
N SER A 183 -17.52 16.73 -33.69
CA SER A 183 -17.78 18.01 -34.34
C SER A 183 -18.59 18.95 -33.43
N THR A 184 -18.93 20.14 -33.91
CA THR A 184 -19.84 21.07 -33.20
C THR A 184 -21.21 21.17 -33.88
N GLU A 185 -21.36 20.66 -35.11
CA GLU A 185 -22.58 20.77 -35.92
C GLU A 185 -23.73 19.97 -35.30
N PRO A 186 -24.94 20.54 -35.16
CA PRO A 186 -26.08 19.84 -34.59
C PRO A 186 -26.40 18.55 -35.37
N THR A 187 -26.72 17.48 -34.65
CA THR A 187 -27.11 16.20 -35.25
C THR A 187 -28.64 16.02 -35.23
N PRO A 188 -29.23 15.23 -36.15
CA PRO A 188 -30.68 15.02 -36.18
C PRO A 188 -31.26 14.53 -34.84
N GLU A 189 -32.49 14.93 -34.54
CA GLU A 189 -33.12 14.61 -33.25
C GLU A 189 -33.23 13.09 -33.00
N ASN A 190 -33.36 12.29 -34.07
CA ASN A 190 -33.47 10.83 -34.03
C ASN A 190 -32.11 10.08 -34.03
N SER A 191 -30.97 10.78 -33.93
CA SER A 191 -29.64 10.15 -33.92
C SER A 191 -29.45 9.22 -32.71
N THR A 192 -28.85 8.06 -32.96
CA THR A 192 -28.44 7.14 -31.89
C THR A 192 -27.28 7.76 -31.10
N VAL A 193 -26.99 7.24 -29.90
CA VAL A 193 -25.93 7.80 -29.03
C VAL A 193 -24.58 7.85 -29.75
N GLY A 194 -24.23 6.82 -30.53
CA GLY A 194 -22.97 6.80 -31.29
C GLY A 194 -22.92 7.78 -32.47
N ASP A 195 -24.06 8.15 -33.05
CA ASP A 195 -24.13 9.07 -34.18
C ASP A 195 -24.09 10.56 -33.76
N ARG A 196 -24.14 10.85 -32.46
CA ARG A 196 -24.12 12.22 -31.91
C ARG A 196 -22.68 12.73 -31.82
N ALA A 197 -22.11 13.05 -32.98
CA ALA A 197 -20.74 13.57 -33.11
C ALA A 197 -20.53 14.91 -32.38
N ASP A 198 -21.61 15.61 -32.06
CA ASP A 198 -21.64 16.94 -31.48
C ASP A 198 -21.75 16.96 -29.95
N MET A 199 -21.75 15.75 -29.37
CA MET A 199 -21.81 15.46 -27.95
C MET A 199 -20.57 14.67 -27.51
N ALA A 200 -20.16 14.87 -26.26
CA ALA A 200 -19.18 14.05 -25.57
C ALA A 200 -19.84 13.47 -24.31
N PHE A 201 -19.70 12.17 -24.07
CA PHE A 201 -20.51 11.48 -23.06
C PHE A 201 -19.77 11.22 -21.76
N SER A 202 -20.46 11.34 -20.63
CA SER A 202 -19.91 11.06 -19.32
C SER A 202 -19.35 9.65 -19.24
N GLY A 203 -18.11 9.55 -18.75
CA GLY A 203 -17.40 8.30 -18.58
C GLY A 203 -16.81 7.71 -19.86
N THR A 204 -17.03 8.31 -21.03
CA THR A 204 -16.23 8.03 -22.24
C THR A 204 -14.92 8.80 -22.19
N LEU A 205 -14.03 8.48 -23.13
CA LEU A 205 -12.67 8.96 -23.09
C LEU A 205 -12.30 9.83 -24.28
N VAL A 206 -11.48 10.85 -24.07
CA VAL A 206 -10.78 11.52 -25.17
C VAL A 206 -9.54 10.72 -25.56
N VAL A 207 -9.55 10.16 -26.77
CA VAL A 207 -8.42 9.41 -27.34
C VAL A 207 -7.36 10.35 -27.90
N SER A 208 -7.79 11.41 -28.58
CA SER A 208 -6.91 12.43 -29.15
C SER A 208 -7.65 13.75 -29.37
N GLY A 209 -6.90 14.84 -29.51
CA GLY A 209 -7.43 16.17 -29.74
C GLY A 209 -7.79 16.92 -28.47
N ARG A 210 -8.49 18.06 -28.64
CA ARG A 210 -8.98 18.89 -27.54
C ARG A 210 -10.33 19.49 -27.89
N ALA A 211 -11.12 19.81 -26.87
CA ALA A 211 -12.41 20.45 -27.03
C ALA A 211 -12.83 21.28 -25.82
N THR A 212 -13.77 22.19 -26.06
CA THR A 212 -14.51 22.90 -25.03
C THR A 212 -15.97 22.44 -25.13
N GLY A 213 -16.58 22.08 -24.01
CA GLY A 213 -17.95 21.57 -23.97
C GLY A 213 -18.78 22.16 -22.84
N LEU A 214 -20.04 22.46 -23.12
CA LEU A 214 -21.04 22.87 -22.14
C LEU A 214 -21.64 21.63 -21.47
N VAL A 215 -21.61 21.56 -20.14
CA VAL A 215 -22.23 20.48 -19.38
C VAL A 215 -23.75 20.58 -19.53
N VAL A 216 -24.38 19.55 -20.09
CA VAL A 216 -25.83 19.50 -20.32
C VAL A 216 -26.55 18.46 -19.46
N ALA A 217 -25.85 17.44 -18.98
CA ALA A 217 -26.38 16.50 -18.00
C ALA A 217 -25.28 15.97 -17.08
N THR A 218 -25.63 15.76 -15.81
CA THR A 218 -24.73 15.27 -14.76
C THR A 218 -25.32 14.04 -14.05
N GLY A 219 -24.44 13.24 -13.43
CA GLY A 219 -24.79 12.10 -12.59
C GLY A 219 -25.75 11.11 -13.26
N ALA A 220 -26.89 10.85 -12.60
CA ALA A 220 -27.94 9.95 -13.07
C ALA A 220 -28.56 10.34 -14.41
N GLN A 221 -28.47 11.60 -14.82
CA GLN A 221 -29.13 12.09 -16.04
C GLN A 221 -28.30 11.89 -17.31
N THR A 222 -27.01 11.57 -17.17
CA THR A 222 -26.09 11.25 -18.27
C THR A 222 -26.51 9.96 -18.99
N GLU A 223 -26.09 9.76 -20.24
CA GLU A 223 -26.37 8.51 -20.96
C GLU A 223 -25.76 7.29 -20.22
N LEU A 224 -24.55 7.43 -19.66
CA LEU A 224 -23.95 6.39 -18.82
C LEU A 224 -24.74 6.17 -17.53
N GLY A 225 -25.21 7.24 -16.88
CA GLY A 225 -26.06 7.17 -15.69
C GLY A 225 -27.34 6.39 -15.93
N ARG A 226 -27.95 6.55 -17.09
CA ARG A 226 -29.15 5.81 -17.50
C ARG A 226 -28.85 4.34 -17.78
N ILE A 227 -27.77 4.04 -18.50
CA ILE A 227 -27.34 2.66 -18.72
C ILE A 227 -27.06 1.97 -17.38
N ASN A 228 -26.41 2.65 -16.44
CA ASN A 228 -26.11 2.10 -15.13
C ASN A 228 -27.40 1.83 -14.31
N GLN A 229 -28.41 2.72 -14.41
CA GLN A 229 -29.73 2.46 -13.84
C GLN A 229 -30.42 1.24 -14.46
N MET A 230 -30.19 0.96 -15.75
CA MET A 230 -30.70 -0.24 -16.42
C MET A 230 -29.92 -1.52 -16.06
N LEU A 231 -28.62 -1.40 -15.75
CA LEU A 231 -27.72 -2.52 -15.42
C LEU A 231 -27.65 -2.89 -13.93
N ALA A 232 -28.29 -2.11 -13.04
CA ALA A 232 -28.27 -2.30 -11.59
C ALA A 232 -28.83 -3.64 -11.07
N GLY A 233 -29.16 -4.60 -11.96
CA GLY A 233 -29.59 -5.96 -11.66
C GLY A 233 -28.65 -7.08 -12.11
N VAL A 234 -27.41 -6.81 -12.54
CA VAL A 234 -26.43 -7.86 -12.93
C VAL A 234 -25.49 -8.20 -11.76
N ASP A 235 -25.45 -9.47 -11.34
CA ASP A 235 -24.62 -9.94 -10.22
C ASP A 235 -23.11 -9.87 -10.51
N ALA A 236 -22.32 -9.54 -9.48
CA ALA A 236 -20.87 -9.45 -9.56
C ALA A 236 -20.17 -10.83 -9.63
N LEU A 237 -19.06 -10.92 -10.37
CA LEU A 237 -18.22 -12.13 -10.47
C LEU A 237 -17.56 -12.50 -9.12
N GLU A 238 -17.67 -13.77 -8.69
CA GLU A 238 -17.08 -14.31 -7.44
C GLU A 238 -15.54 -14.45 -7.53
N THR A 239 -14.83 -14.21 -6.41
CA THR A 239 -13.35 -14.33 -6.35
C THR A 239 -12.88 -15.78 -6.18
N PRO A 240 -11.61 -16.12 -6.49
CA PRO A 240 -11.05 -17.44 -6.23
C PRO A 240 -11.16 -17.87 -4.76
N LEU A 241 -10.82 -17.02 -3.79
CA LEU A 241 -11.00 -17.33 -2.36
C LEU A 241 -12.46 -17.59 -2.01
N LEU A 242 -13.38 -16.71 -2.43
CA LEU A 242 -14.81 -16.87 -2.14
C LEU A 242 -15.36 -18.16 -2.75
N ARG A 243 -14.92 -18.50 -3.97
CA ARG A 243 -15.27 -19.77 -4.61
C ARG A 243 -14.73 -20.97 -3.83
N GLN A 244 -13.46 -20.94 -3.41
CA GLN A 244 -12.87 -22.01 -2.59
C GLN A 244 -13.60 -22.17 -1.25
N ILE A 245 -14.00 -21.07 -0.61
CA ILE A 245 -14.78 -21.11 0.63
C ILE A 245 -16.17 -21.69 0.39
N LYS A 246 -16.82 -21.32 -0.71
CA LYS A 246 -18.14 -21.85 -1.07
C LYS A 246 -18.06 -23.35 -1.35
N GLU A 247 -17.08 -23.80 -2.14
CA GLU A 247 -16.83 -25.22 -2.40
C GLU A 247 -16.49 -25.99 -1.11
N PHE A 248 -15.70 -25.37 -0.22
CA PHE A 248 -15.39 -25.89 1.11
C PHE A 248 -16.64 -26.03 1.99
N GLY A 249 -17.49 -25.00 2.03
CA GLY A 249 -18.76 -25.00 2.76
C GLY A 249 -19.72 -26.08 2.27
N HIS A 250 -19.84 -26.27 0.95
CA HIS A 250 -20.62 -27.36 0.37
C HIS A 250 -20.06 -28.74 0.75
N THR A 251 -18.74 -28.88 0.79
CA THR A 251 -18.08 -30.13 1.19
C THR A 251 -18.33 -30.45 2.65
N ILE A 252 -18.19 -29.47 3.55
CA ILE A 252 -18.53 -29.61 4.98
C ILE A 252 -20.01 -29.98 5.13
N ALA A 253 -20.91 -29.29 4.45
CA ALA A 253 -22.36 -29.56 4.54
C ALA A 253 -22.71 -31.01 4.16
N LYS A 254 -22.07 -31.55 3.10
CA LYS A 254 -22.23 -32.95 2.70
C LYS A 254 -21.72 -33.92 3.78
N VAL A 255 -20.54 -33.65 4.35
CA VAL A 255 -19.96 -34.48 5.42
C VAL A 255 -20.84 -34.46 6.67
N ILE A 256 -21.28 -33.27 7.11
CA ILE A 256 -22.18 -33.11 8.25
C ILE A 256 -23.50 -33.83 8.00
N GLY A 257 -24.10 -33.68 6.81
CA GLY A 257 -25.34 -34.36 6.46
C GLY A 257 -25.21 -35.89 6.56
N PHE A 258 -24.12 -36.44 6.02
CA PHE A 258 -23.84 -37.87 6.12
C PHE A 258 -23.63 -38.33 7.57
N VAL A 259 -22.78 -37.65 8.34
CA VAL A 259 -22.51 -37.98 9.76
C VAL A 259 -23.78 -37.84 10.60
N SER A 260 -24.58 -36.81 10.36
CA SER A 260 -25.85 -36.57 11.04
C SER A 260 -26.84 -37.71 10.85
N VAL A 261 -27.03 -38.17 9.60
CA VAL A 261 -27.90 -39.31 9.30
C VAL A 261 -27.36 -40.60 9.93
N ALA A 262 -26.05 -40.84 9.85
CA ALA A 262 -25.42 -42.03 10.42
C ALA A 262 -25.56 -42.07 11.96
N VAL A 263 -25.31 -40.95 12.63
CA VAL A 263 -25.44 -40.83 14.10
C VAL A 263 -26.89 -40.93 14.54
N PHE A 264 -27.83 -40.31 13.81
CA PHE A 264 -29.25 -40.44 14.08
C PHE A 264 -29.71 -41.91 14.01
N ALA A 265 -29.35 -42.58 12.90
CA ALA A 265 -29.64 -43.98 12.66
C ALA A 265 -29.07 -44.88 13.77
N TYR A 266 -27.79 -44.69 14.11
CA TYR A 266 -27.13 -45.44 15.17
C TYR A 266 -27.78 -45.18 16.54
N GLY A 267 -28.00 -43.91 16.89
CA GLY A 267 -28.63 -43.51 18.14
C GLY A 267 -30.02 -44.11 18.31
N ARG A 268 -30.84 -44.08 17.24
CA ARG A 268 -32.23 -44.56 17.28
C ARG A 268 -32.36 -46.08 17.21
N TRP A 269 -31.56 -46.76 16.39
CA TRP A 269 -31.71 -48.20 16.14
C TRP A 269 -30.75 -49.10 16.90
N VAL A 270 -29.63 -48.57 17.39
CA VAL A 270 -28.63 -49.35 18.16
C VAL A 270 -28.63 -48.97 19.63
N ARG A 271 -28.82 -47.69 19.95
CA ARG A 271 -28.78 -47.17 21.33
C ARG A 271 -30.15 -46.93 21.95
N ASP A 272 -31.23 -47.20 21.21
CA ASP A 272 -32.63 -46.96 21.62
C ASP A 272 -32.90 -45.55 22.17
N LEU A 273 -32.15 -44.54 21.69
CA LEU A 273 -32.39 -43.15 22.05
C LEU A 273 -33.77 -42.72 21.55
N SER A 274 -34.44 -41.89 22.36
CA SER A 274 -35.69 -41.26 21.92
C SER A 274 -35.44 -40.40 20.68
N PHE A 275 -36.48 -40.18 19.87
CA PHE A 275 -36.39 -39.29 18.72
C PHE A 275 -35.82 -37.91 19.09
N VAL A 276 -36.24 -37.39 20.25
CA VAL A 276 -35.82 -36.09 20.76
C VAL A 276 -34.34 -36.08 21.10
N GLU A 277 -33.82 -37.09 21.80
CA GLU A 277 -32.41 -37.18 22.15
C GLU A 277 -31.51 -37.36 20.92
N ALA A 278 -31.89 -38.25 20.00
CA ALA A 278 -31.15 -38.47 18.76
C ALA A 278 -31.13 -37.21 17.88
N PHE A 279 -32.26 -36.52 17.76
CA PHE A 279 -32.37 -35.26 17.03
C PHE A 279 -31.53 -34.14 17.67
N GLN A 280 -31.58 -33.99 18.99
CA GLN A 280 -30.77 -33.00 19.72
C GLN A 280 -29.27 -33.23 19.55
N ALA A 281 -28.84 -34.49 19.56
CA ALA A 281 -27.44 -34.83 19.41
C ALA A 281 -26.92 -34.52 18.00
N VAL A 282 -27.74 -34.78 16.98
CA VAL A 282 -27.46 -34.44 15.57
C VAL A 282 -27.39 -32.94 15.36
N VAL A 283 -28.33 -32.18 15.91
CA VAL A 283 -28.30 -30.71 15.87
C VAL A 283 -27.03 -30.19 16.56
N GLY A 284 -26.64 -30.75 17.71
CA GLY A 284 -25.40 -30.40 18.40
C GLY A 284 -24.15 -30.63 17.55
N ILE A 285 -24.07 -31.77 16.85
CA ILE A 285 -22.97 -32.07 15.93
C ILE A 285 -22.98 -31.09 14.75
N ALA A 286 -24.13 -30.86 14.11
CA ALA A 286 -24.23 -29.98 12.96
C ALA A 286 -23.78 -28.55 13.28
N VAL A 287 -24.21 -28.02 14.43
CA VAL A 287 -23.84 -26.67 14.89
C VAL A 287 -22.37 -26.58 15.29
N SER A 288 -21.81 -27.63 15.90
CA SER A 288 -20.42 -27.63 16.37
C SER A 288 -19.38 -27.56 15.26
N VAL A 289 -19.64 -28.17 14.10
CA VAL A 289 -18.65 -28.29 13.02
C VAL A 289 -18.51 -27.00 12.20
N ILE A 290 -19.53 -26.14 12.20
CA ILE A 290 -19.65 -25.09 11.21
C ILE A 290 -19.01 -23.79 11.72
N PRO A 291 -18.07 -23.20 10.96
CA PRO A 291 -17.44 -21.96 11.36
C PRO A 291 -18.34 -20.77 10.99
N GLU A 292 -19.39 -20.53 11.79
CA GLU A 292 -20.36 -19.45 11.59
C GLU A 292 -19.71 -18.06 11.49
N GLY A 293 -18.62 -17.84 12.23
CA GLY A 293 -17.87 -16.56 12.23
C GLY A 293 -16.92 -16.37 11.04
N LEU A 294 -16.73 -17.36 10.17
CA LEU A 294 -15.73 -17.32 9.10
C LEU A 294 -16.01 -16.25 8.04
N PRO A 295 -17.24 -16.10 7.49
CA PRO A 295 -17.51 -15.07 6.47
C PRO A 295 -17.28 -13.65 7.00
N ALA A 296 -17.71 -13.38 8.24
CA ALA A 296 -17.50 -12.10 8.90
C ALA A 296 -16.00 -11.85 9.15
N LEU A 297 -15.26 -12.86 9.63
CA LEU A 297 -13.83 -12.75 9.85
C LEU A 297 -13.07 -12.41 8.58
N ILE A 298 -13.39 -13.07 7.46
CA ILE A 298 -12.73 -12.80 6.16
C ILE A 298 -12.98 -11.37 5.72
N THR A 299 -14.23 -10.91 5.80
CA THR A 299 -14.62 -9.54 5.42
C THR A 299 -13.88 -8.51 6.26
N ILE A 300 -13.79 -8.73 7.57
CA ILE A 300 -13.04 -7.84 8.48
C ILE A 300 -11.54 -7.88 8.17
N THR A 301 -10.97 -9.06 7.95
CA THR A 301 -9.52 -9.21 7.65
C THR A 301 -9.16 -8.50 6.34
N LEU A 302 -10.01 -8.63 5.31
CA LEU A 302 -9.87 -7.91 4.05
C LEU A 302 -9.97 -6.39 4.26
N ALA A 303 -10.98 -5.92 5.01
CA ALA A 303 -11.16 -4.50 5.29
C ALA A 303 -9.95 -3.88 6.03
N ILE A 304 -9.42 -4.58 7.04
CA ILE A 304 -8.18 -4.18 7.73
C ILE A 304 -7.00 -4.13 6.76
N GLY A 305 -6.87 -5.13 5.88
CA GLY A 305 -5.84 -5.17 4.85
C GLY A 305 -5.91 -3.96 3.91
N VAL A 306 -7.09 -3.64 3.39
CA VAL A 306 -7.32 -2.47 2.52
C VAL A 306 -6.97 -1.18 3.26
N GLN A 307 -7.34 -1.04 4.53
CA GLN A 307 -7.01 0.13 5.33
C GLN A 307 -5.49 0.31 5.49
N ARG A 308 -4.76 -0.78 5.80
CA ARG A 308 -3.29 -0.74 5.92
C ARG A 308 -2.60 -0.43 4.59
N MET A 309 -3.13 -0.93 3.47
CA MET A 309 -2.62 -0.61 2.14
C MET A 309 -2.85 0.87 1.80
N ALA A 310 -4.03 1.43 2.09
CA ALA A 310 -4.33 2.83 1.85
C ALA A 310 -3.42 3.77 2.67
N GLN A 311 -3.09 3.42 3.91
CA GLN A 311 -2.09 4.13 4.73
C GLN A 311 -0.68 4.12 4.15
N ARG A 312 -0.41 3.22 3.19
CA ARG A 312 0.84 3.14 2.44
C ARG A 312 0.63 3.50 0.96
N ASN A 313 -0.28 4.44 0.71
CA ASN A 313 -0.57 5.01 -0.60
C ASN A 313 -1.09 4.02 -1.67
N ALA A 314 -1.46 2.78 -1.29
CA ALA A 314 -2.02 1.79 -2.20
C ALA A 314 -3.54 1.68 -2.01
N ILE A 315 -4.31 2.35 -2.86
CA ILE A 315 -5.77 2.42 -2.77
C ILE A 315 -6.38 1.26 -3.57
N ILE A 316 -7.04 0.33 -2.88
CA ILE A 316 -7.72 -0.82 -3.50
C ILE A 316 -9.13 -0.43 -3.93
N ARG A 317 -9.40 -0.49 -5.25
CA ARG A 317 -10.73 -0.21 -5.81
C ARG A 317 -11.66 -1.42 -5.79
N ARG A 318 -11.09 -2.63 -5.83
CA ARG A 318 -11.83 -3.89 -5.88
C ARG A 318 -11.31 -4.83 -4.80
N LEU A 319 -12.14 -5.15 -3.80
CA LEU A 319 -11.78 -6.08 -2.70
C LEU A 319 -11.13 -7.39 -3.15
N PRO A 320 -11.58 -8.05 -4.24
CA PRO A 320 -10.93 -9.26 -4.75
C PRO A 320 -9.43 -9.10 -5.02
N ALA A 321 -8.98 -7.88 -5.32
CA ALA A 321 -7.59 -7.60 -5.65
C ALA A 321 -6.64 -7.84 -4.47
N VAL A 322 -7.11 -7.70 -3.22
CA VAL A 322 -6.28 -7.92 -2.01
C VAL A 322 -5.75 -9.35 -1.98
N GLU A 323 -6.59 -10.33 -2.32
CA GLU A 323 -6.21 -11.74 -2.37
C GLU A 323 -5.16 -11.99 -3.47
N THR A 324 -5.47 -11.51 -4.68
CA THR A 324 -4.62 -11.70 -5.86
C THR A 324 -3.24 -11.07 -5.68
N LEU A 325 -3.17 -9.89 -5.04
CA LEU A 325 -1.92 -9.23 -4.65
C LEU A 325 -1.01 -10.15 -3.82
N GLY A 326 -1.59 -10.94 -2.91
CA GLY A 326 -0.85 -11.91 -2.10
C GLY A 326 -0.22 -13.06 -2.91
N SER A 327 -0.70 -13.30 -4.14
CA SER A 327 -0.22 -14.36 -5.04
C SER A 327 0.54 -13.83 -6.25
N VAL A 328 0.82 -12.52 -6.33
CA VAL A 328 1.58 -11.92 -7.43
C VAL A 328 2.95 -12.56 -7.55
N SER A 329 3.26 -12.99 -8.78
CA SER A 329 4.52 -13.67 -9.13
C SER A 329 5.34 -12.90 -10.16
N ARG A 330 4.69 -12.02 -10.92
CA ARG A 330 5.30 -11.14 -11.91
C ARG A 330 4.75 -9.72 -11.74
N ILE A 331 5.63 -8.73 -11.66
CA ILE A 331 5.26 -7.32 -11.70
C ILE A 331 5.83 -6.71 -12.98
N CYS A 332 4.96 -6.39 -13.92
CA CYS A 332 5.27 -5.64 -15.13
C CYS A 332 5.10 -4.15 -14.81
N SER A 333 6.20 -3.40 -14.83
CA SER A 333 6.18 -1.97 -14.52
C SER A 333 6.61 -1.15 -15.72
N ASP A 334 5.93 -0.04 -15.96
CA ASP A 334 6.51 1.04 -16.76
C ASP A 334 7.73 1.63 -16.04
N LYS A 335 8.68 2.14 -16.81
CA LYS A 335 9.91 2.75 -16.31
C LYS A 335 9.64 4.17 -15.82
N THR A 336 9.18 5.03 -16.73
CA THR A 336 9.20 6.48 -16.53
C THR A 336 8.20 6.87 -15.45
N GLY A 337 8.66 7.58 -14.42
CA GLY A 337 7.80 8.10 -13.35
C GLY A 337 7.36 7.08 -12.29
N THR A 338 7.41 5.78 -12.59
CA THR A 338 7.14 4.69 -11.63
C THR A 338 8.42 4.16 -10.98
N LEU A 339 9.41 3.77 -11.81
CA LEU A 339 10.72 3.28 -11.34
C LEU A 339 11.76 4.40 -11.26
N THR A 340 11.54 5.48 -12.00
CA THR A 340 12.42 6.67 -12.06
C THR A 340 11.72 7.91 -11.53
N LEU A 341 12.49 8.96 -11.24
CA LEU A 341 11.96 10.25 -10.76
C LEU A 341 11.20 11.01 -11.86
N MET A 342 11.48 10.74 -13.14
CA MET A 342 11.04 11.55 -14.28
C MET A 342 11.63 12.97 -14.21
N GLU A 343 12.79 13.11 -13.57
CA GLU A 343 13.52 14.36 -13.44
C GLU A 343 14.89 14.17 -14.06
N MET A 344 15.16 14.87 -15.16
CA MET A 344 16.46 14.76 -15.81
C MET A 344 17.54 15.34 -14.90
N MET A 345 18.66 14.62 -14.80
CA MET A 345 19.78 14.98 -13.96
C MET A 345 21.09 14.74 -14.71
N VAL A 346 22.07 15.61 -14.54
CA VAL A 346 23.45 15.31 -14.95
C VAL A 346 24.00 14.25 -14.00
N ALA A 347 24.32 13.07 -14.52
CA ALA A 347 24.90 11.96 -13.76
C ALA A 347 26.41 11.85 -13.94
N SER A 348 26.90 12.26 -15.11
CA SER A 348 28.30 12.14 -15.48
C SER A 348 28.78 13.41 -16.19
N ALA A 349 30.05 13.75 -16.01
CA ALA A 349 30.73 14.78 -16.79
C ALA A 349 32.12 14.28 -17.21
N VAL A 350 32.57 14.61 -18.41
CA VAL A 350 33.87 14.19 -18.94
C VAL A 350 34.61 15.42 -19.45
N THR A 351 35.82 15.65 -18.92
CA THR A 351 36.76 16.64 -19.43
C THR A 351 37.86 15.95 -20.23
N ALA A 352 38.77 16.72 -20.85
CA ALA A 352 39.92 16.18 -21.56
C ALA A 352 40.84 15.30 -20.69
N GLU A 353 40.83 15.51 -19.37
CA GLU A 353 41.79 14.89 -18.44
C GLU A 353 41.14 13.87 -17.51
N SER A 354 39.84 14.00 -17.20
CA SER A 354 39.19 13.11 -16.25
C SER A 354 37.67 12.99 -16.44
N PRO A 355 37.10 11.81 -16.16
CA PRO A 355 35.68 11.65 -15.94
C PRO A 355 35.30 12.04 -14.49
N TYR A 356 34.07 12.49 -14.31
CA TYR A 356 33.47 12.89 -13.06
C TYR A 356 32.09 12.27 -12.93
N GLN A 357 31.73 11.91 -11.70
CA GLN A 357 30.39 11.44 -11.35
C GLN A 357 29.68 12.54 -10.57
N VAL A 358 28.40 12.75 -10.84
CA VAL A 358 27.59 13.76 -10.17
C VAL A 358 26.56 13.05 -9.29
N THR A 359 26.51 13.42 -8.02
CA THR A 359 25.57 12.84 -7.04
C THR A 359 24.39 13.78 -6.77
N GLY A 360 23.35 13.24 -6.12
CA GLY A 360 22.08 13.91 -5.83
C GLY A 360 20.92 13.20 -6.51
N ASP A 361 19.71 13.73 -6.32
CA ASP A 361 18.47 13.15 -6.86
C ASP A 361 17.68 14.22 -7.63
N GLY A 362 17.43 13.97 -8.92
CA GLY A 362 16.57 14.83 -9.74
C GLY A 362 17.01 16.30 -9.79
N TYR A 363 16.09 17.22 -9.49
CA TYR A 363 16.36 18.67 -9.48
C TYR A 363 16.88 19.24 -8.15
N ALA A 364 17.16 18.38 -7.16
CA ALA A 364 17.74 18.82 -5.90
C ALA A 364 19.11 19.48 -6.11
N LEU A 365 19.32 20.63 -5.47
CA LEU A 365 20.58 21.38 -5.55
C LEU A 365 21.68 20.73 -4.69
N GLU A 366 21.29 19.89 -3.73
CA GLU A 366 22.19 19.09 -2.92
C GLU A 366 22.88 17.98 -3.74
N GLY A 367 24.16 17.76 -3.46
CA GLY A 367 25.00 16.77 -4.12
C GLY A 367 26.42 17.28 -4.36
N GLU A 368 27.27 16.38 -4.82
CA GLU A 368 28.70 16.63 -5.05
C GLU A 368 29.12 16.10 -6.42
N VAL A 369 30.08 16.79 -7.03
CA VAL A 369 30.82 16.29 -8.18
C VAL A 369 32.04 15.53 -7.67
N LEU A 370 32.14 14.26 -8.02
CA LEU A 370 33.16 13.33 -7.55
C LEU A 370 34.16 12.99 -8.66
N ARG A 371 35.43 12.89 -8.29
CA ARG A 371 36.52 12.32 -9.10
C ARG A 371 37.05 11.11 -8.34
N GLU A 372 36.99 9.93 -8.96
CA GLU A 372 37.46 8.67 -8.36
C GLU A 372 36.86 8.37 -6.96
N GLY A 373 35.60 8.80 -6.74
CA GLY A 373 34.88 8.57 -5.48
C GLY A 373 35.12 9.62 -4.38
N ALA A 374 35.96 10.63 -4.62
CA ALA A 374 36.19 11.74 -3.69
C ALA A 374 35.67 13.08 -4.28
N PRO A 375 35.30 14.07 -3.45
CA PRO A 375 34.89 15.39 -3.92
C PRO A 375 35.94 16.01 -4.86
N ALA A 376 35.50 16.40 -6.05
CA ALA A 376 36.37 16.99 -7.05
C ALA A 376 36.80 18.41 -6.63
N GLN A 377 38.09 18.71 -6.75
CA GLN A 377 38.58 20.09 -6.60
C GLN A 377 38.12 20.92 -7.80
N MET A 378 37.81 22.20 -7.55
CA MET A 378 37.40 23.12 -8.61
C MET A 378 38.58 23.43 -9.55
N THR A 379 38.45 23.07 -10.82
CA THR A 379 39.43 23.37 -11.87
C THR A 379 38.88 24.43 -12.81
N ALA A 380 39.75 25.07 -13.61
CA ALA A 380 39.31 26.06 -14.61
C ALA A 380 38.34 25.45 -15.64
N VAL A 381 38.53 24.18 -16.01
CA VAL A 381 37.68 23.44 -16.96
C VAL A 381 36.31 23.14 -16.36
N LEU A 382 36.26 22.65 -15.11
CA LEU A 382 34.99 22.41 -14.40
C LEU A 382 34.21 23.71 -14.18
N ASN A 383 34.89 24.78 -13.81
CA ASN A 383 34.28 26.10 -13.71
C ASN A 383 33.70 26.56 -15.07
N GLY A 384 34.42 26.33 -16.16
CA GLY A 384 33.94 26.58 -17.52
C GLY A 384 32.66 25.79 -17.83
N LEU A 385 32.63 24.48 -17.56
CA LEU A 385 31.45 23.63 -17.75
C LEU A 385 30.24 24.14 -16.95
N GLY A 386 30.47 24.54 -15.70
CA GLY A 386 29.44 25.12 -14.85
C GLY A 386 28.90 26.45 -15.37
N ILE A 387 29.77 27.32 -15.91
CA ILE A 387 29.35 28.60 -16.53
C ILE A 387 28.48 28.35 -17.77
N VAL A 388 28.85 27.43 -18.67
CA VAL A 388 28.00 27.08 -19.83
C VAL A 388 26.65 26.55 -19.35
N SER A 389 26.67 25.66 -18.36
CA SER A 389 25.47 25.03 -17.79
C SER A 389 24.51 26.04 -17.13
N ALA A 390 25.05 27.09 -16.50
CA ALA A 390 24.28 28.14 -15.84
C ALA A 390 23.74 29.22 -16.80
N LEU A 391 24.55 29.63 -17.79
CA LEU A 391 24.28 30.82 -18.61
C LEU A 391 23.71 30.52 -19.99
N CYS A 392 24.12 29.40 -20.62
CA CYS A 392 23.53 28.92 -21.86
C CYS A 392 22.31 28.05 -21.52
N ASN A 393 21.31 28.64 -20.88
CA ASN A 393 20.18 27.92 -20.27
C ASN A 393 18.96 28.84 -20.13
N ASP A 394 17.82 28.39 -20.66
CA ASP A 394 16.54 29.13 -20.63
C ASP A 394 15.55 28.57 -19.59
N SER A 395 15.83 27.42 -18.98
CA SER A 395 14.98 26.83 -17.94
C SER A 395 15.21 27.48 -16.58
N GLU A 396 14.17 27.51 -15.75
CA GLU A 396 14.20 27.94 -14.35
C GLU A 396 13.82 26.79 -13.41
N LEU A 397 14.32 26.83 -12.18
CA LEU A 397 13.88 25.96 -11.10
C LEU A 397 13.13 26.80 -10.07
N ARG A 398 11.93 26.37 -9.70
CA ARG A 398 11.13 26.99 -8.64
C ARG A 398 10.83 25.99 -7.55
N GLN A 399 10.88 26.46 -6.30
CA GLN A 399 10.50 25.63 -5.16
C GLN A 399 9.01 25.84 -4.88
N ILE A 400 8.21 24.79 -5.06
CA ILE A 400 6.76 24.77 -4.77
C ILE A 400 6.54 23.68 -3.73
N ASP A 401 5.94 24.02 -2.59
CA ASP A 401 5.72 23.11 -1.46
C ASP A 401 6.99 22.39 -0.97
N GLY A 402 8.13 23.06 -1.05
CA GLY A 402 9.43 22.50 -0.66
C GLY A 402 10.11 21.62 -1.72
N VAL A 403 9.45 21.34 -2.85
CA VAL A 403 9.99 20.51 -3.95
C VAL A 403 10.44 21.39 -5.12
N TRP A 404 11.62 21.11 -5.67
CA TRP A 404 12.12 21.79 -6.86
C TRP A 404 11.38 21.30 -8.10
N LYS A 405 10.74 22.23 -8.82
CA LYS A 405 10.09 21.97 -10.11
C LYS A 405 10.77 22.78 -11.21
N ALA A 406 10.96 22.13 -12.35
CA ALA A 406 11.49 22.77 -13.54
C ALA A 406 10.37 23.50 -14.31
N GLU A 407 10.65 24.73 -14.70
CA GLU A 407 9.92 25.48 -15.72
C GLU A 407 10.82 25.60 -16.95
N GLY A 408 10.42 24.99 -18.07
CA GLY A 408 11.21 24.92 -19.31
C GLY A 408 11.58 23.49 -19.72
N ASP A 409 12.57 23.34 -20.60
CA ASP A 409 13.04 22.03 -21.04
C ASP A 409 13.73 21.26 -19.90
N PRO A 410 13.36 19.99 -19.64
CA PRO A 410 13.96 19.17 -18.58
C PRO A 410 15.47 18.96 -18.71
N THR A 411 15.99 18.87 -19.94
CA THR A 411 17.42 18.67 -20.23
C THR A 411 18.21 19.91 -19.82
N GLU A 412 17.67 21.09 -20.08
CA GLU A 412 18.26 22.35 -19.65
C GLU A 412 18.12 22.55 -18.14
N ALA A 413 16.97 22.23 -17.56
CA ALA A 413 16.73 22.35 -16.13
C ALA A 413 17.76 21.52 -15.32
N ALA A 414 18.13 20.34 -15.82
CA ALA A 414 19.14 19.46 -15.22
C ALA A 414 20.54 20.08 -15.11
N LEU A 415 20.89 21.00 -16.00
CA LEU A 415 22.19 21.69 -16.00
C LEU A 415 22.31 22.71 -14.86
N TYR A 416 21.18 23.20 -14.33
CA TYR A 416 21.20 24.20 -13.27
C TYR A 416 21.70 23.59 -11.94
N PRO A 417 21.14 22.48 -11.40
CA PRO A 417 21.69 21.82 -10.23
C PRO A 417 23.17 21.45 -10.40
N PHE A 418 23.57 21.02 -11.60
CA PHE A 418 24.98 20.70 -11.89
C PHE A 418 25.90 21.92 -11.70
N ALA A 419 25.52 23.09 -12.23
CA ALA A 419 26.28 24.32 -12.03
C ALA A 419 26.33 24.73 -10.54
N THR A 420 25.22 24.59 -9.82
CA THR A 420 25.18 24.91 -8.37
C THR A 420 26.03 23.96 -7.53
N LYS A 421 26.09 22.66 -7.88
CA LYS A 421 26.98 21.68 -7.22
C LYS A 421 28.46 21.96 -7.45
N LEU A 422 28.78 22.67 -8.53
CA LEU A 422 30.11 23.25 -8.78
C LEU A 422 30.33 24.58 -8.03
N GLY A 423 29.43 24.99 -7.13
CA GLY A 423 29.56 26.21 -6.33
C GLY A 423 29.23 27.50 -7.08
N LEU A 424 28.63 27.43 -8.28
CA LEU A 424 28.25 28.61 -9.05
C LEU A 424 26.87 29.10 -8.65
N ASP A 425 26.78 30.42 -8.41
CA ASP A 425 25.52 31.13 -8.22
C ASP A 425 25.10 31.73 -9.56
N ARG A 426 24.02 31.20 -10.15
CA ARG A 426 23.55 31.62 -11.48
C ARG A 426 23.19 33.10 -11.54
N MET A 427 22.66 33.70 -10.46
CA MET A 427 22.31 35.12 -10.45
C MET A 427 23.59 35.97 -10.50
N ARG A 428 24.59 35.63 -9.69
CA ARG A 428 25.90 36.30 -9.75
C ARG A 428 26.57 36.14 -11.12
N GLU A 429 26.49 34.96 -11.73
CA GLU A 429 27.06 34.73 -13.06
C GLU A 429 26.34 35.55 -14.15
N ARG A 430 25.01 35.70 -14.07
CA ARG A 430 24.20 36.54 -14.99
C ARG A 430 24.47 38.02 -14.82
N ASP A 431 24.69 38.48 -13.59
CA ASP A 431 25.04 39.88 -13.30
C ASP A 431 26.47 40.21 -13.78
N ALA A 432 27.40 39.26 -13.62
CA ALA A 432 28.77 39.41 -14.07
C ALA A 432 28.92 39.34 -15.60
N ARG A 433 28.04 38.59 -16.28
CA ARG A 433 28.06 38.37 -17.73
C ARG A 433 26.67 38.56 -18.30
N ARG A 434 26.44 39.75 -18.85
CA ARG A 434 25.14 40.12 -19.42
C ARG A 434 24.94 39.40 -20.75
N ARG A 435 23.86 38.63 -20.87
CA ARG A 435 23.42 38.04 -22.15
C ARG A 435 23.02 39.15 -23.13
N ILE A 436 23.71 39.19 -24.27
CA ILE A 436 23.46 40.13 -25.37
C ILE A 436 22.43 39.55 -26.34
N ASP A 437 22.63 38.29 -26.74
CA ASP A 437 21.85 37.63 -27.80
C ASP A 437 21.90 36.10 -27.64
N ALA A 438 21.03 35.38 -28.37
CA ALA A 438 20.98 33.92 -28.33
C ALA A 438 20.40 33.26 -29.57
N ILE A 439 20.88 32.05 -29.83
CA ILE A 439 20.26 31.08 -30.72
C ILE A 439 19.56 30.05 -29.82
N PRO A 440 18.22 30.03 -29.75
CA PRO A 440 17.50 29.01 -29.00
C PRO A 440 17.71 27.63 -29.61
N PHE A 441 17.47 26.58 -28.83
CA PHE A 441 17.57 25.22 -29.34
C PHE A 441 16.47 24.93 -30.38
N GLU A 442 16.88 24.48 -31.56
CA GLU A 442 15.98 23.95 -32.58
C GLU A 442 16.45 22.56 -33.05
N SER A 443 15.51 21.66 -33.33
CA SER A 443 15.81 20.27 -33.71
C SER A 443 16.58 20.15 -35.02
N GLU A 444 16.44 21.11 -35.92
CA GLU A 444 17.17 21.16 -37.20
C GLU A 444 18.67 21.40 -37.00
N HIS A 445 19.03 22.24 -36.03
CA HIS A 445 20.41 22.61 -35.75
C HIS A 445 21.04 21.79 -34.61
N LYS A 446 20.23 21.27 -33.68
CA LYS A 446 20.65 20.44 -32.53
C LYS A 446 21.66 21.09 -31.57
N PHE A 447 21.71 22.42 -31.53
CA PHE A 447 22.50 23.17 -30.55
C PHE A 447 21.76 24.43 -30.10
N MET A 448 22.20 25.00 -28.98
CA MET A 448 21.86 26.31 -28.44
C MET A 448 23.15 27.10 -28.23
N ALA A 449 23.12 28.40 -28.51
CA ALA A 449 24.24 29.28 -28.25
C ALA A 449 23.78 30.60 -27.62
N THR A 450 24.58 31.14 -26.71
CA THR A 450 24.31 32.44 -26.05
C THR A 450 25.55 33.30 -26.05
N LEU A 451 25.40 34.57 -26.44
CA LEU A 451 26.47 35.55 -26.44
C LEU A 451 26.35 36.43 -25.20
N HIS A 452 27.44 36.56 -24.45
CA HIS A 452 27.52 37.34 -23.22
C HIS A 452 28.64 38.37 -23.28
N GLU A 453 28.49 39.44 -22.50
CA GLU A 453 29.48 40.50 -22.33
C GLU A 453 29.77 40.68 -20.83
N ASP A 454 31.05 40.74 -20.48
CA ASP A 454 31.49 41.05 -19.12
C ASP A 454 31.56 42.57 -18.86
N ALA A 455 31.74 42.97 -17.59
CA ALA A 455 31.85 44.37 -17.20
C ALA A 455 33.09 45.09 -17.78
N GLY A 456 34.10 44.35 -18.26
CA GLY A 456 35.30 44.85 -18.92
C GLY A 456 35.16 44.99 -20.45
N GLY A 457 34.02 44.61 -21.02
CA GLY A 457 33.75 44.60 -22.47
C GLY A 457 34.26 43.35 -23.20
N GLY A 458 34.74 42.34 -22.48
CA GLY A 458 35.11 41.03 -23.04
C GLY A 458 33.86 40.24 -23.44
N ARG A 459 33.93 39.53 -24.57
CA ARG A 459 32.79 38.77 -25.11
C ARG A 459 32.99 37.28 -24.93
N LEU A 460 31.91 36.58 -24.62
CA LEU A 460 31.92 35.14 -24.40
C LEU A 460 30.74 34.47 -25.11
N LEU A 461 31.04 33.62 -26.08
CA LEU A 461 30.04 32.76 -26.72
C LEU A 461 30.03 31.42 -25.99
N LEU A 462 28.86 31.01 -25.52
CA LEU A 462 28.63 29.75 -24.81
C LEU A 462 27.72 28.87 -25.65
N VAL A 463 28.10 27.61 -25.85
CA VAL A 463 27.40 26.70 -26.76
C VAL A 463 27.17 25.36 -26.08
N LYS A 464 25.96 24.82 -26.23
CA LYS A 464 25.61 23.45 -25.84
C LYS A 464 24.88 22.75 -26.98
N GLY A 465 25.07 21.45 -27.16
CA GLY A 465 24.35 20.73 -28.21
C GLY A 465 24.73 19.26 -28.33
N ALA A 466 24.25 18.63 -29.40
CA ALA A 466 24.58 17.25 -29.73
C ALA A 466 26.11 17.11 -29.96
N PRO A 467 26.77 16.09 -29.38
CA PRO A 467 28.23 15.94 -29.46
C PRO A 467 28.77 16.00 -30.88
N GLU A 468 28.13 15.33 -31.84
CA GLU A 468 28.55 15.31 -33.24
C GLU A 468 28.50 16.68 -33.92
N VAL A 469 27.57 17.55 -33.50
CA VAL A 469 27.41 18.90 -34.06
C VAL A 469 28.44 19.85 -33.47
N ILE A 470 28.62 19.81 -32.15
CA ILE A 470 29.56 20.70 -31.45
C ILE A 470 31.00 20.34 -31.80
N LEU A 471 31.36 19.05 -31.84
CA LEU A 471 32.70 18.59 -32.22
C LEU A 471 33.11 19.07 -33.61
N ALA A 472 32.16 19.15 -34.56
CA ALA A 472 32.42 19.65 -35.91
C ALA A 472 32.76 21.17 -35.96
N HIS A 473 32.47 21.90 -34.89
CA HIS A 473 32.75 23.33 -34.75
C HIS A 473 33.92 23.61 -33.79
N CYS A 474 34.55 22.58 -33.24
CA CYS A 474 35.69 22.71 -32.33
C CYS A 474 37.04 22.44 -33.03
N ASP A 475 38.03 23.29 -32.79
CA ASP A 475 39.42 23.08 -33.22
C ASP A 475 40.35 22.72 -32.04
N ARG A 476 39.93 23.08 -30.82
CA ARG A 476 40.68 22.93 -29.59
C ARG A 476 39.81 22.35 -28.48
N GLN A 477 40.45 21.86 -27.44
CA GLN A 477 39.86 21.42 -26.17
C GLN A 477 40.55 22.13 -25.00
N GLU A 478 39.81 22.41 -23.94
CA GLU A 478 40.35 23.01 -22.72
C GLU A 478 40.95 21.92 -21.82
N THR A 479 42.16 22.15 -21.32
CA THR A 479 42.78 21.33 -20.27
C THR A 479 43.20 22.22 -19.10
N GLU A 480 43.62 21.65 -17.96
CA GLU A 480 44.14 22.43 -16.84
C GLU A 480 45.39 23.25 -17.22
N ALA A 481 46.14 22.83 -18.24
CA ALA A 481 47.28 23.57 -18.80
C ALA A 481 46.89 24.63 -19.87
N GLY A 482 45.60 24.75 -20.20
CA GLY A 482 45.04 25.66 -21.21
C GLY A 482 44.61 24.97 -22.51
N PRO A 483 44.26 25.74 -23.56
CA PRO A 483 43.70 25.17 -24.80
C PRO A 483 44.73 24.34 -25.58
N GLN A 484 44.36 23.12 -25.95
CA GLN A 484 45.15 22.19 -26.79
C GLN A 484 44.39 21.77 -28.04
N PRO A 485 45.04 21.24 -29.10
CA PRO A 485 44.35 20.70 -30.27
C PRO A 485 43.33 19.61 -29.90
N LEU A 486 42.17 19.61 -30.56
CA LEU A 486 41.07 18.68 -30.27
C LEU A 486 41.45 17.22 -30.60
N GLN A 487 41.28 16.32 -29.62
CA GLN A 487 41.42 14.88 -29.81
C GLN A 487 40.09 14.22 -30.12
N SER A 488 39.62 14.34 -31.37
CA SER A 488 38.26 13.90 -31.76
C SER A 488 37.96 12.43 -31.40
N ALA A 489 38.92 11.51 -31.56
CA ALA A 489 38.72 10.09 -31.27
C ALA A 489 38.40 9.81 -29.79
N TYR A 490 39.04 10.54 -28.87
CA TYR A 490 38.77 10.41 -27.43
C TYR A 490 37.35 10.84 -27.09
N TRP A 491 36.89 11.95 -27.66
CA TRP A 491 35.56 12.50 -27.38
C TRP A 491 34.43 11.67 -27.97
N THR A 492 34.62 11.10 -29.17
CA THR A 492 33.66 10.16 -29.75
C THR A 492 33.54 8.91 -28.86
N ASP A 493 34.67 8.32 -28.43
CA ASP A 493 34.66 7.16 -27.53
C ASP A 493 34.05 7.48 -26.15
N ALA A 494 34.32 8.66 -25.60
CA ALA A 494 33.69 9.12 -24.37
C ALA A 494 32.17 9.29 -24.53
N SER A 495 31.71 9.88 -25.64
CA SER A 495 30.29 10.01 -25.96
C SER A 495 29.61 8.65 -26.08
N ASP A 496 30.22 7.70 -26.78
CA ASP A 496 29.69 6.34 -26.95
C ASP A 496 29.62 5.59 -25.60
N ARG A 497 30.60 5.78 -24.72
CA ARG A 497 30.59 5.20 -23.37
C ARG A 497 29.47 5.75 -22.50
N LEU A 498 29.25 7.07 -22.49
CA LEU A 498 28.15 7.69 -21.74
C LEU A 498 26.79 7.23 -22.29
N ALA A 499 26.64 7.19 -23.63
CA ALA A 499 25.43 6.68 -24.27
C ALA A 499 25.16 5.19 -23.91
N ALA A 500 26.21 4.36 -23.83
CA ALA A 500 26.09 2.96 -23.42
C ALA A 500 25.67 2.78 -21.95
N GLN A 501 25.87 3.81 -21.11
CA GLN A 501 25.39 3.84 -19.72
C GLN A 501 23.91 4.27 -19.64
N GLY A 502 23.26 4.53 -20.79
CA GLY A 502 21.88 4.99 -20.87
C GLY A 502 21.73 6.49 -20.70
N GLU A 503 22.82 7.25 -20.77
CA GLU A 503 22.82 8.69 -20.62
C GLU A 503 22.62 9.39 -21.97
N ARG A 504 21.83 10.47 -21.97
CA ARG A 504 21.74 11.43 -23.06
C ARG A 504 22.95 12.36 -22.97
N VAL A 505 23.76 12.46 -24.02
CA VAL A 505 25.02 13.21 -23.98
C VAL A 505 24.84 14.60 -24.58
N LEU A 506 25.38 15.63 -23.92
CA LEU A 506 25.54 16.98 -24.46
C LEU A 506 27.00 17.39 -24.45
N ALA A 507 27.46 18.03 -25.51
CA ALA A 507 28.75 18.70 -25.56
C ALA A 507 28.60 20.17 -25.16
N LEU A 508 29.54 20.66 -24.34
CA LEU A 508 29.62 22.03 -23.88
C LEU A 508 30.92 22.66 -24.41
N ALA A 509 30.80 23.82 -25.04
CA ALA A 509 31.92 24.52 -25.64
C ALA A 509 31.78 26.03 -25.45
N TRP A 510 32.89 26.75 -25.63
CA TRP A 510 32.92 28.20 -25.56
C TRP A 510 33.85 28.82 -26.61
N ALA A 511 33.69 30.11 -26.86
CA ALA A 511 34.68 30.95 -27.52
C ALA A 511 34.81 32.29 -26.80
N ARG A 512 36.05 32.67 -26.48
CA ARG A 512 36.38 33.98 -25.90
C ARG A 512 36.66 34.97 -27.03
N ASP A 513 36.16 36.17 -26.86
CA ASP A 513 36.22 37.28 -27.81
C ASP A 513 35.87 36.87 -29.26
N PRO A 514 34.69 36.26 -29.47
CA PRO A 514 34.25 35.90 -30.80
C PRO A 514 34.11 37.17 -31.65
N GLN A 515 34.67 37.15 -32.86
CA GLN A 515 34.63 38.26 -33.83
C GLN A 515 33.24 38.39 -34.49
N ILE A 516 32.19 38.47 -33.67
CA ILE A 516 30.78 38.53 -34.09
C ILE A 516 30.27 39.98 -33.99
N ALA A 517 29.63 40.47 -35.05
CA ALA A 517 29.04 41.80 -35.08
C ALA A 517 27.92 41.92 -34.02
N ALA A 518 27.82 43.08 -33.35
CA ALA A 518 26.83 43.26 -32.29
C ALA A 518 25.39 43.19 -32.84
N LYS A 519 24.55 42.33 -32.23
CA LYS A 519 23.07 42.23 -32.37
C LYS A 519 22.50 41.33 -33.48
N SER A 520 23.25 40.37 -34.01
CA SER A 520 22.64 39.30 -34.81
C SER A 520 23.43 38.01 -34.69
N LEU A 521 23.16 37.21 -33.65
CA LEU A 521 23.68 35.86 -33.53
C LEU A 521 22.77 34.91 -34.31
N THR A 522 23.19 34.48 -35.50
CA THR A 522 22.47 33.49 -36.31
C THR A 522 23.19 32.14 -36.34
N PRO A 523 22.52 31.02 -36.66
CA PRO A 523 23.17 29.71 -36.74
C PRO A 523 24.39 29.67 -37.66
N ALA A 524 24.46 30.54 -38.68
CA ALA A 524 25.60 30.65 -39.59
C ALA A 524 26.83 31.31 -38.94
N ASP A 525 26.65 32.03 -37.83
CA ASP A 525 27.72 32.75 -37.12
C ASP A 525 28.46 31.87 -36.11
N LEU A 526 28.11 30.58 -35.99
CA LEU A 526 28.80 29.64 -35.11
C LEU A 526 30.23 29.39 -35.63
N PRO A 527 31.28 29.82 -34.91
CA PRO A 527 32.65 29.72 -35.41
C PRO A 527 33.12 28.26 -35.44
N LYS A 528 34.00 27.91 -36.38
CA LYS A 528 34.68 26.60 -36.42
C LYS A 528 35.88 26.49 -35.47
N SER A 529 36.08 27.49 -34.62
CA SER A 529 37.19 27.61 -33.69
C SER A 529 36.74 27.58 -32.23
N LEU A 530 35.63 26.88 -31.94
CA LEU A 530 35.16 26.69 -30.57
C LEU A 530 36.18 25.85 -29.78
N VAL A 531 36.31 26.13 -28.50
CA VAL A 531 37.08 25.31 -27.57
C VAL A 531 36.11 24.41 -26.82
N LEU A 532 36.26 23.09 -26.97
CA LEU A 532 35.46 22.11 -26.26
C LEU A 532 35.87 22.06 -24.79
N LEU A 533 34.91 22.19 -23.88
CA LEU A 533 35.15 22.07 -22.44
C LEU A 533 34.96 20.64 -21.96
N GLY A 534 33.92 19.98 -22.46
CA GLY A 534 33.60 18.62 -22.04
C GLY A 534 32.25 18.13 -22.50
N LEU A 535 31.95 16.90 -22.11
CA LEU A 535 30.66 16.25 -22.30
C LEU A 535 29.95 16.13 -20.94
N VAL A 536 28.63 16.27 -20.93
CA VAL A 536 27.79 15.94 -19.79
C VAL A 536 26.80 14.86 -20.19
N GLY A 537 26.68 13.84 -19.35
CA GLY A 537 25.73 12.76 -19.49
C GLY A 537 24.54 12.98 -18.58
N LEU A 538 23.35 13.05 -19.18
CA LEU A 538 22.10 13.28 -18.49
C LEU A 538 21.26 12.00 -18.48
N MET A 539 20.67 11.67 -17.33
CA MET A 539 19.75 10.54 -17.24
C MET A 539 18.55 10.89 -16.36
N ASP A 540 17.49 10.11 -16.49
CA ASP A 540 16.39 10.06 -15.55
C ASP A 540 16.73 9.01 -14.48
N PRO A 541 17.14 9.42 -13.25
CA PRO A 541 17.68 8.51 -12.26
C PRO A 541 16.60 7.60 -11.67
N PRO A 542 16.94 6.32 -11.37
CA PRO A 542 16.08 5.43 -10.62
C PRO A 542 15.79 5.96 -9.21
N ARG A 543 14.59 5.70 -8.71
CA ARG A 543 14.23 5.95 -7.30
C ARG A 543 15.01 5.00 -6.39
N LYS A 544 15.60 5.52 -5.31
CA LYS A 544 16.32 4.70 -4.32
C LYS A 544 15.41 3.63 -3.72
N GLU A 545 14.19 4.03 -3.37
CA GLU A 545 13.16 3.14 -2.84
C GLU A 545 12.68 2.11 -3.86
N ALA A 546 12.74 2.40 -5.17
CA ALA A 546 12.41 1.41 -6.20
C ALA A 546 13.49 0.33 -6.30
N ILE A 547 14.78 0.69 -6.19
CA ILE A 547 15.89 -0.29 -6.16
C ILE A 547 15.70 -1.27 -4.99
N GLU A 548 15.44 -0.74 -3.79
CA GLU A 548 15.19 -1.55 -2.59
C GLU A 548 13.96 -2.45 -2.75
N ALA A 549 12.86 -1.90 -3.29
CA ALA A 549 11.62 -2.62 -3.51
C ALA A 549 11.76 -3.74 -4.56
N VAL A 550 12.52 -3.53 -5.63
CA VAL A 550 12.83 -4.58 -6.62
C VAL A 550 13.67 -5.69 -5.98
N ALA A 551 14.69 -5.34 -5.20
CA ALA A 551 15.51 -6.31 -4.48
C ALA A 551 14.70 -7.15 -3.49
N GLU A 552 13.74 -6.53 -2.78
CA GLU A 552 12.83 -7.23 -1.88
C GLU A 552 11.89 -8.20 -2.64
N CYS A 553 11.33 -7.76 -3.78
CA CYS A 553 10.52 -8.61 -4.65
C CYS A 553 11.30 -9.86 -5.10
N HIS A 554 12.55 -9.69 -5.55
CA HIS A 554 13.39 -10.81 -6.00
C HIS A 554 13.74 -11.79 -4.87
N LYS A 555 13.98 -11.31 -3.64
CA LYS A 555 14.17 -12.18 -2.46
C LYS A 555 12.96 -13.08 -2.21
N GLY A 556 11.76 -12.59 -2.50
CA GLY A 556 10.48 -13.31 -2.36
C GLY A 556 10.04 -14.08 -3.60
N GLY A 557 10.91 -14.28 -4.59
CA GLY A 557 10.58 -15.00 -5.82
C GLY A 557 9.60 -14.28 -6.75
N ILE A 558 9.35 -12.98 -6.56
CA ILE A 558 8.54 -12.15 -7.46
C ILE A 558 9.48 -11.56 -8.51
N ARG A 559 9.26 -11.86 -9.79
CA ARG A 559 10.07 -11.28 -10.86
C ARG A 559 9.52 -9.92 -11.28
N VAL A 560 10.39 -8.92 -11.35
CA VAL A 560 10.05 -7.59 -11.87
C VAL A 560 10.42 -7.54 -13.35
N THR A 561 9.56 -6.94 -14.17
CA THR A 561 9.76 -6.79 -15.61
C THR A 561 9.53 -5.34 -16.00
N MET A 562 10.54 -4.74 -16.62
CA MET A 562 10.47 -3.39 -17.13
C MET A 562 9.95 -3.41 -18.56
N ILE A 563 8.91 -2.61 -18.81
CA ILE A 563 8.41 -2.35 -20.16
C ILE A 563 8.54 -0.85 -20.41
N THR A 564 9.28 -0.44 -21.45
CA THR A 564 9.60 0.96 -21.70
C THR A 564 9.56 1.31 -23.19
N GLY A 565 9.30 2.59 -23.47
CA GLY A 565 9.45 3.19 -24.81
C GLY A 565 10.90 3.55 -25.19
N ASP A 566 11.85 3.38 -24.28
CA ASP A 566 13.27 3.69 -24.53
C ASP A 566 13.92 2.72 -25.51
N HIS A 567 15.10 3.11 -26.00
CA HIS A 567 15.94 2.23 -26.79
C HIS A 567 16.49 1.05 -25.97
N LYS A 568 16.75 -0.07 -26.64
CA LYS A 568 17.17 -1.35 -26.03
C LYS A 568 18.38 -1.23 -25.09
N ILE A 569 19.39 -0.45 -25.50
CA ILE A 569 20.64 -0.25 -24.75
C ILE A 569 20.37 0.53 -23.45
N THR A 570 19.66 1.66 -23.54
CA THR A 570 19.27 2.49 -22.39
C THR A 570 18.40 1.71 -21.41
N ALA A 571 17.40 0.97 -21.92
CA ALA A 571 16.54 0.14 -21.09
C ALA A 571 17.33 -0.92 -20.31
N ALA A 572 18.28 -1.60 -20.96
CA ALA A 572 19.13 -2.59 -20.30
C ALA A 572 20.06 -1.97 -19.24
N ALA A 573 20.58 -0.77 -19.49
CA ALA A 573 21.42 -0.03 -18.53
C ALA A 573 20.63 0.37 -17.28
N ILE A 574 19.44 0.97 -17.45
CA ILE A 574 18.56 1.36 -16.33
C ILE A 574 18.07 0.11 -15.58
N ALA A 575 17.70 -0.95 -16.29
CA ALA A 575 17.32 -2.21 -15.67
C ALA A 575 18.43 -2.79 -14.79
N ARG A 576 19.70 -2.70 -15.22
CA ARG A 576 20.85 -3.11 -14.40
C ARG A 576 20.95 -2.32 -13.09
N MET A 577 20.74 -1.00 -13.13
CA MET A 577 20.78 -0.14 -11.94
C MET A 577 19.67 -0.50 -10.94
N LEU A 578 18.49 -0.87 -11.44
CA LEU A 578 17.36 -1.33 -10.64
C LEU A 578 17.47 -2.80 -10.19
N GLY A 579 18.46 -3.55 -10.67
CA GLY A 579 18.59 -4.99 -10.41
C GLY A 579 17.56 -5.85 -11.14
N ILE A 580 17.04 -5.39 -12.29
CA ILE A 580 16.08 -6.09 -13.16
C ILE A 580 16.81 -6.82 -14.29
N GLY A 581 16.58 -8.12 -14.43
CA GLY A 581 17.23 -8.96 -15.43
C GLY A 581 18.75 -9.09 -15.22
N ASP A 582 19.47 -9.44 -16.29
CA ASP A 582 20.94 -9.55 -16.30
C ASP A 582 21.65 -8.25 -16.73
N GLY A 583 20.87 -7.19 -16.99
CA GLY A 583 21.35 -5.90 -17.50
C GLY A 583 21.93 -5.95 -18.92
N LYS A 584 21.67 -7.01 -19.70
CA LYS A 584 22.15 -7.18 -21.09
C LYS A 584 21.03 -7.62 -22.03
N THR A 585 20.19 -8.54 -21.58
CA THR A 585 19.11 -9.15 -22.32
C THR A 585 17.88 -8.24 -22.28
N ALA A 586 17.59 -7.64 -23.41
CA ALA A 586 16.36 -6.89 -23.65
C ALA A 586 15.75 -7.29 -24.99
N VAL A 587 14.45 -7.15 -25.16
CA VAL A 587 13.74 -7.45 -26.42
C VAL A 587 13.04 -6.17 -26.88
N ALA A 588 13.29 -5.75 -28.12
CA ALA A 588 12.65 -4.57 -28.70
C ALA A 588 11.25 -4.90 -29.24
N GLY A 589 10.38 -3.90 -29.33
CA GLY A 589 9.02 -4.06 -29.87
C GLY A 589 8.97 -4.74 -31.25
N VAL A 590 9.89 -4.41 -32.15
CA VAL A 590 10.00 -5.04 -33.48
C VAL A 590 10.30 -6.55 -33.40
N GLU A 591 11.01 -6.99 -32.37
CA GLU A 591 11.28 -8.40 -32.11
C GLU A 591 10.03 -9.11 -31.57
N ILE A 592 9.22 -8.43 -30.74
CA ILE A 592 7.93 -8.94 -30.23
C ILE A 592 6.92 -9.12 -31.38
N GLU A 593 6.88 -8.17 -32.31
CA GLU A 593 5.97 -8.20 -33.46
C GLU A 593 6.28 -9.36 -34.41
N ALA A 594 7.56 -9.68 -34.60
CA ALA A 594 8.00 -10.83 -35.38
C ALA A 594 7.73 -12.19 -34.70
N MET A 595 7.52 -12.22 -33.38
CA MET A 595 7.24 -13.45 -32.63
C MET A 595 5.77 -13.85 -32.68
N ASN A 596 5.51 -15.13 -32.91
CA ASN A 596 4.18 -15.71 -32.65
C ASN A 596 3.94 -15.88 -31.12
N ASP A 597 2.69 -16.13 -30.73
CA ASP A 597 2.32 -16.17 -29.30
C ASP A 597 3.02 -17.29 -28.50
N GLY A 598 3.33 -18.43 -29.13
CA GLY A 598 4.07 -19.51 -28.48
C GLY A 598 5.56 -19.17 -28.26
N ALA A 599 6.20 -18.54 -29.24
CA ALA A 599 7.58 -18.05 -29.10
C ALA A 599 7.67 -16.92 -28.06
N LEU A 600 6.67 -16.02 -28.04
CA LEU A 600 6.58 -14.97 -27.03
C LEU A 600 6.39 -15.56 -25.63
N GLN A 601 5.54 -16.59 -25.49
CA GLN A 601 5.34 -17.32 -24.24
C GLN A 601 6.63 -17.92 -23.68
N GLU A 602 7.49 -18.49 -24.53
CA GLU A 602 8.79 -19.02 -24.07
C GLU A 602 9.78 -17.89 -23.76
N THR A 603 9.78 -16.82 -24.56
CA THR A 603 10.68 -15.65 -24.38
C THR A 603 10.45 -14.96 -23.04
N VAL A 604 9.18 -14.74 -22.64
CA VAL A 604 8.86 -14.06 -21.36
C VAL A 604 9.30 -14.86 -20.12
N ARG A 605 9.67 -16.13 -20.25
CA ARG A 605 10.25 -16.93 -19.15
C ARG A 605 11.68 -16.53 -18.84
N GLY A 606 12.45 -16.06 -19.82
CA GLY A 606 13.86 -15.71 -19.66
C GLY A 606 14.11 -14.20 -19.58
N VAL A 607 13.25 -13.38 -20.19
CA VAL A 607 13.48 -11.95 -20.40
C VAL A 607 12.64 -11.10 -19.45
N ASP A 608 13.28 -10.09 -18.84
CA ASP A 608 12.65 -9.13 -17.92
C ASP A 608 12.63 -7.68 -18.45
N VAL A 609 13.22 -7.40 -19.62
CA VAL A 609 13.32 -6.04 -20.17
C VAL A 609 12.76 -6.01 -21.59
N PHE A 610 11.69 -5.23 -21.79
CA PHE A 610 11.07 -5.00 -23.08
C PHE A 610 11.14 -3.52 -23.43
N ALA A 611 11.80 -3.20 -24.54
CA ALA A 611 12.12 -1.84 -24.98
C ALA A 611 11.34 -1.47 -26.25
N ARG A 612 11.14 -0.18 -26.54
CA ARG A 612 10.31 0.29 -27.66
C ARG A 612 8.96 -0.46 -27.76
N ALA A 613 8.36 -0.79 -26.62
CA ALA A 613 7.12 -1.57 -26.59
C ALA A 613 5.91 -0.67 -26.91
N SER A 614 5.02 -1.14 -27.80
CA SER A 614 3.76 -0.47 -28.09
C SER A 614 2.69 -0.89 -27.08
N PRO A 615 1.54 -0.20 -27.06
CA PRO A 615 0.39 -0.57 -26.22
C PRO A 615 -0.08 -2.02 -26.46
N GLU A 616 -0.10 -2.44 -27.72
CA GLU A 616 -0.46 -3.81 -28.12
C GLU A 616 0.56 -4.82 -27.61
N HIS A 617 1.86 -4.47 -27.63
CA HIS A 617 2.91 -5.29 -27.07
C HIS A 617 2.74 -5.50 -25.56
N LYS A 618 2.39 -4.45 -24.80
CA LYS A 618 2.09 -4.56 -23.35
C LYS A 618 0.99 -5.60 -23.10
N LEU A 619 -0.11 -5.55 -23.85
CA LEU A 619 -1.20 -6.53 -23.72
C LEU A 619 -0.77 -7.96 -24.10
N ARG A 620 -0.02 -8.13 -25.19
CA ARG A 620 0.50 -9.45 -25.60
C ARG A 620 1.45 -10.04 -24.56
N LEU A 621 2.32 -9.23 -23.97
CA LEU A 621 3.23 -9.65 -22.89
C LEU A 621 2.45 -10.14 -21.67
N VAL A 622 1.44 -9.39 -21.21
CA VAL A 622 0.59 -9.82 -20.08
C VAL A 622 -0.05 -11.17 -20.37
N LYS A 623 -0.63 -11.37 -21.56
CA LYS A 623 -1.24 -12.66 -21.96
C LYS A 623 -0.23 -13.80 -22.00
N ALA A 624 0.96 -13.57 -22.57
CA ALA A 624 2.01 -14.58 -22.66
C ALA A 624 2.53 -15.01 -21.28
N ILE A 625 2.66 -14.07 -20.35
CA ILE A 625 3.06 -14.34 -18.96
C ILE A 625 1.96 -15.11 -18.22
N GLN A 626 0.69 -14.71 -18.37
CA GLN A 626 -0.46 -15.43 -17.80
C GLN A 626 -0.58 -16.85 -18.36
N ALA A 627 -0.27 -17.08 -19.63
CA ALA A 627 -0.26 -18.40 -20.26
C ALA A 627 0.77 -19.37 -19.63
N ASN A 628 1.79 -18.84 -18.95
CA ASN A 628 2.73 -19.61 -18.14
C ASN A 628 2.24 -19.88 -16.71
N GLY A 629 0.99 -19.53 -16.37
CA GLY A 629 0.41 -19.73 -15.04
C GLY A 629 0.90 -18.73 -13.99
N GLN A 630 1.55 -17.64 -14.41
CA GLN A 630 2.02 -16.58 -13.52
C GLN A 630 0.89 -15.56 -13.25
N VAL A 631 0.77 -15.12 -12.01
CA VAL A 631 -0.12 -14.00 -11.62
C VAL A 631 0.60 -12.68 -11.88
N VAL A 632 0.00 -11.83 -12.72
CA VAL A 632 0.61 -10.61 -13.25
C VAL A 632 -0.01 -9.37 -12.62
N ALA A 633 0.82 -8.55 -11.99
CA ALA A 633 0.53 -7.15 -11.73
C ALA A 633 1.12 -6.29 -12.86
N MET A 634 0.33 -5.38 -13.43
CA MET A 634 0.79 -4.45 -14.48
C MET A 634 0.60 -3.02 -13.97
N THR A 635 1.62 -2.16 -14.12
CA THR A 635 1.47 -0.71 -13.89
C THR A 635 1.31 0.06 -15.20
N GLY A 636 0.64 1.20 -15.15
CA GLY A 636 0.49 2.10 -16.29
C GLY A 636 -0.12 3.44 -15.90
N ASP A 637 0.21 4.47 -16.66
CA ASP A 637 -0.23 5.85 -16.43
C ASP A 637 -1.03 6.40 -17.63
N GLY A 638 -0.61 6.10 -18.85
CA GLY A 638 -1.26 6.56 -20.08
C GLY A 638 -2.46 5.73 -20.54
N VAL A 639 -3.39 6.35 -21.26
CA VAL A 639 -4.57 5.74 -21.90
C VAL A 639 -4.27 4.39 -22.56
N ASN A 640 -3.13 4.36 -23.24
CA ASN A 640 -2.59 3.23 -23.97
C ASN A 640 -2.38 1.97 -23.12
N ASP A 641 -2.20 2.12 -21.80
CA ASP A 641 -1.97 1.01 -20.89
C ASP A 641 -3.26 0.39 -20.37
N ALA A 642 -4.40 1.06 -20.53
CA ALA A 642 -5.69 0.61 -20.02
C ALA A 642 -6.07 -0.82 -20.46
N PRO A 643 -5.87 -1.25 -21.72
CA PRO A 643 -6.14 -2.63 -22.11
C PRO A 643 -5.27 -3.66 -21.37
N ALA A 644 -3.98 -3.37 -21.18
CA ALA A 644 -3.05 -4.23 -20.46
C ALA A 644 -3.37 -4.28 -18.96
N LEU A 645 -3.69 -3.14 -18.35
CA LEU A 645 -4.13 -3.01 -16.96
C LEU A 645 -5.42 -3.80 -16.69
N LYS A 646 -6.41 -3.68 -17.57
CA LYS A 646 -7.69 -4.39 -17.45
C LYS A 646 -7.53 -5.89 -17.64
N ARG A 647 -6.54 -6.32 -18.42
CA ARG A 647 -6.25 -7.74 -18.67
C ARG A 647 -5.40 -8.40 -17.59
N ALA A 648 -4.53 -7.63 -16.93
CA ALA A 648 -3.70 -8.13 -15.84
C ALA A 648 -4.56 -8.66 -14.68
N ASP A 649 -4.02 -9.60 -13.91
CA ASP A 649 -4.71 -10.10 -12.72
C ASP A 649 -4.87 -8.97 -11.68
N ILE A 650 -3.87 -8.08 -11.62
CA ILE A 650 -3.94 -6.81 -10.90
C ILE A 650 -3.44 -5.67 -11.80
N GLY A 651 -4.35 -4.88 -12.35
CA GLY A 651 -4.02 -3.58 -12.93
C GLY A 651 -3.72 -2.56 -11.83
N VAL A 652 -2.63 -1.82 -11.96
CA VAL A 652 -2.17 -0.76 -11.07
C VAL A 652 -2.06 0.56 -11.82
N ALA A 653 -2.80 1.57 -11.41
CA ALA A 653 -2.71 2.90 -12.00
C ALA A 653 -1.93 3.87 -11.12
N MET A 654 -1.32 4.85 -11.77
CA MET A 654 -0.69 5.98 -11.12
C MET A 654 -1.78 6.97 -10.65
N GLY A 655 -1.70 7.45 -9.41
CA GLY A 655 -2.70 8.33 -8.81
C GLY A 655 -2.53 9.78 -9.24
N ILE A 656 -1.29 10.24 -9.38
CA ILE A 656 -0.97 11.62 -9.74
C ILE A 656 -0.90 11.76 -11.26
N LYS A 657 -0.05 10.95 -11.91
CA LYS A 657 0.19 11.03 -13.37
C LYS A 657 -0.78 10.20 -14.20
N GLY A 658 -1.44 9.23 -13.58
CA GLY A 658 -2.32 8.34 -14.30
C GLY A 658 -3.53 9.08 -14.84
N THR A 659 -3.80 8.87 -16.12
CA THR A 659 -5.05 9.27 -16.75
C THR A 659 -6.24 8.60 -16.06
N GLU A 660 -7.41 9.22 -16.15
CA GLU A 660 -8.62 8.64 -15.55
C GLU A 660 -8.97 7.26 -16.16
N VAL A 661 -8.52 7.00 -17.40
CA VAL A 661 -8.63 5.69 -18.08
C VAL A 661 -7.89 4.60 -17.31
N THR A 662 -6.64 4.86 -16.96
CA THR A 662 -5.79 3.86 -16.33
C THR A 662 -6.28 3.59 -14.93
N LYS A 663 -6.67 4.66 -14.20
CA LYS A 663 -7.32 4.54 -12.89
C LYS A 663 -8.54 3.64 -12.96
N GLU A 664 -9.43 3.81 -13.94
CA GLU A 664 -10.65 3.02 -14.10
C GLU A 664 -10.40 1.56 -14.52
N ALA A 665 -9.43 1.34 -15.40
CA ALA A 665 -9.02 0.01 -15.81
C ALA A 665 -8.36 -0.78 -14.66
N ALA A 666 -7.71 -0.09 -13.72
CA ALA A 666 -6.96 -0.68 -12.63
C ALA A 666 -7.82 -1.15 -11.45
N ALA A 667 -7.32 -2.20 -10.79
CA ALA A 667 -7.87 -2.73 -9.54
C ALA A 667 -7.29 -2.00 -8.30
N MET A 668 -6.12 -1.38 -8.46
CA MET A 668 -5.39 -0.62 -7.44
C MET A 668 -4.88 0.71 -8.02
N VAL A 669 -4.87 1.77 -7.21
CA VAL A 669 -4.30 3.08 -7.57
C VAL A 669 -3.20 3.44 -6.57
N LEU A 670 -2.05 3.89 -7.05
CA LEU A 670 -0.94 4.35 -6.21
C LEU A 670 -1.05 5.87 -6.02
N ALA A 671 -1.43 6.32 -4.83
CA ALA A 671 -1.63 7.74 -4.55
C ALA A 671 -0.33 8.57 -4.65
N ASP A 672 0.84 7.94 -4.60
CA ASP A 672 2.16 8.57 -4.59
C ASP A 672 3.01 8.24 -5.83
N ASP A 673 2.45 7.52 -6.81
CA ASP A 673 3.15 7.12 -8.03
C ASP A 673 4.46 6.31 -7.78
N ASN A 674 4.54 5.61 -6.65
CA ASN A 674 5.78 4.94 -6.23
C ASN A 674 5.71 3.41 -6.32
N PHE A 675 6.70 2.80 -6.99
CA PHE A 675 6.82 1.35 -7.06
C PHE A 675 6.90 0.67 -5.67
N ALA A 676 7.51 1.32 -4.68
CA ALA A 676 7.63 0.78 -3.32
C ALA A 676 6.25 0.49 -2.67
N SER A 677 5.22 1.27 -3.03
CA SER A 677 3.85 1.09 -2.57
C SER A 677 3.22 -0.21 -3.10
N ILE A 678 3.64 -0.69 -4.28
CA ILE A 678 3.24 -2.01 -4.81
C ILE A 678 3.82 -3.12 -3.94
N THR A 679 5.11 -3.06 -3.61
CA THR A 679 5.76 -4.05 -2.74
C THR A 679 5.13 -4.06 -1.35
N ALA A 680 4.76 -2.88 -0.83
CA ALA A 680 3.99 -2.77 0.40
C ALA A 680 2.60 -3.42 0.31
N ALA A 681 1.86 -3.19 -0.78
CA ALA A 681 0.57 -3.81 -1.02
C ALA A 681 0.67 -5.33 -1.15
N VAL A 682 1.69 -5.86 -1.83
CA VAL A 682 1.93 -7.31 -1.91
C VAL A 682 2.21 -7.91 -0.53
N ARG A 683 3.01 -7.24 0.31
CA ARG A 683 3.28 -7.66 1.71
C ARG A 683 1.98 -7.75 2.52
N GLU A 684 1.12 -6.73 2.43
CA GLU A 684 -0.16 -6.71 3.13
C GLU A 684 -1.12 -7.78 2.56
N GLY A 685 -1.17 -7.98 1.24
CA GLY A 685 -1.99 -9.02 0.61
C GLY A 685 -1.59 -10.43 1.06
N ARG A 686 -0.28 -10.72 1.11
CA ARG A 686 0.25 -11.98 1.67
C ARG A 686 -0.11 -12.14 3.15
N THR A 687 -0.09 -11.06 3.91
CA THR A 687 -0.42 -11.05 5.35
C THR A 687 -1.91 -11.33 5.58
N VAL A 688 -2.79 -10.70 4.82
CA VAL A 688 -4.24 -10.93 4.87
C VAL A 688 -4.55 -12.40 4.60
N TYR A 689 -3.96 -12.98 3.56
CA TYR A 689 -4.13 -14.41 3.26
C TYR A 689 -3.64 -15.29 4.41
N ASN A 690 -2.44 -15.03 4.94
CA ASN A 690 -1.89 -15.80 6.06
C ASN A 690 -2.79 -15.71 7.32
N ASN A 691 -3.36 -14.54 7.60
CA ASN A 691 -4.27 -14.37 8.74
C ASN A 691 -5.57 -15.14 8.54
N ILE A 692 -6.11 -15.19 7.31
CA ILE A 692 -7.28 -16.02 6.97
C ILE A 692 -6.93 -17.52 7.14
N GLU A 693 -5.77 -17.97 6.67
CA GLU A 693 -5.32 -19.35 6.85
C GLU A 693 -5.15 -19.71 8.33
N LYS A 694 -4.54 -18.84 9.14
CA LYS A 694 -4.42 -19.03 10.60
C LYS A 694 -5.78 -19.09 11.29
N ALA A 695 -6.72 -18.25 10.89
CA ALA A 695 -8.07 -18.26 11.44
C ALA A 695 -8.77 -19.60 11.16
N LEU A 696 -8.62 -20.14 9.95
CA LEU A 696 -9.11 -21.47 9.59
C LEU A 696 -8.43 -22.58 10.41
N LEU A 697 -7.10 -22.52 10.54
CA LEU A 697 -6.31 -23.45 11.35
C LEU A 697 -6.66 -23.37 12.83
N PHE A 698 -7.24 -22.27 13.31
CA PHE A 698 -7.74 -22.13 14.68
C PHE A 698 -9.18 -22.64 14.84
N MET A 699 -10.10 -22.23 13.97
CA MET A 699 -11.53 -22.53 14.10
C MET A 699 -11.87 -23.99 13.77
N LEU A 700 -11.27 -24.55 12.72
CA LEU A 700 -11.66 -25.89 12.27
C LEU A 700 -11.34 -27.02 13.26
N PRO A 701 -10.13 -27.10 13.85
CA PRO A 701 -9.84 -28.16 14.81
C PRO A 701 -10.68 -28.04 16.09
N THR A 702 -10.98 -26.81 16.52
CA THR A 702 -11.76 -26.55 17.74
C THR A 702 -13.24 -26.88 17.55
N ASN A 703 -13.78 -26.63 16.35
CA ASN A 703 -15.11 -27.08 15.93
C ASN A 703 -15.19 -28.61 15.81
N VAL A 704 -14.19 -29.23 15.19
CA VAL A 704 -14.09 -30.70 15.09
C VAL A 704 -13.99 -31.35 16.46
N ALA A 705 -13.24 -30.79 17.41
CA ALA A 705 -13.17 -31.28 18.78
C ALA A 705 -14.55 -31.33 19.45
N GLN A 706 -15.34 -30.26 19.32
CA GLN A 706 -16.69 -30.17 19.88
C GLN A 706 -17.62 -31.24 19.29
N ALA A 707 -17.57 -31.42 17.98
CA ALA A 707 -18.33 -32.44 17.27
C ALA A 707 -17.94 -33.85 17.73
N LEU A 708 -16.64 -34.11 17.87
CA LEU A 708 -16.11 -35.40 18.32
C LEU A 708 -16.52 -35.72 19.76
N VAL A 709 -16.55 -34.74 20.66
CA VAL A 709 -16.98 -34.94 22.06
C VAL A 709 -18.42 -35.47 22.11
N ILE A 710 -19.33 -34.90 21.31
CA ILE A 710 -20.70 -35.39 21.21
C ILE A 710 -20.74 -36.77 20.54
N LEU A 711 -20.06 -36.92 19.40
CA LEU A 711 -20.06 -38.15 18.62
C LEU A 711 -19.61 -39.35 19.46
N VAL A 712 -18.48 -39.21 20.18
CA VAL A 712 -17.94 -40.27 21.05
C VAL A 712 -18.89 -40.57 22.20
N ALA A 713 -19.52 -39.56 22.80
CA ALA A 713 -20.49 -39.77 23.88
C ALA A 713 -21.70 -40.60 23.43
N ILE A 714 -22.22 -40.37 22.23
CA ILE A 714 -23.32 -41.15 21.65
C ILE A 714 -22.86 -42.58 21.31
N VAL A 715 -21.72 -42.69 20.62
CA VAL A 715 -21.19 -43.98 20.16
C VAL A 715 -20.79 -44.88 21.32
N ALA A 716 -20.30 -44.32 22.43
CA ALA A 716 -19.98 -45.05 23.66
C ALA A 716 -21.17 -45.16 24.63
N GLY A 717 -22.15 -44.26 24.53
CA GLY A 717 -23.40 -44.24 25.30
C GLY A 717 -23.22 -43.82 26.75
N PHE A 718 -22.43 -42.78 26.98
CA PHE A 718 -22.34 -42.10 28.27
C PHE A 718 -23.02 -40.74 28.22
N THR A 719 -23.26 -40.14 29.39
CA THR A 719 -23.88 -38.81 29.53
C THR A 719 -23.16 -37.76 28.70
N LEU A 720 -23.89 -36.98 27.92
CA LEU A 720 -23.32 -35.92 27.07
C LEU A 720 -22.44 -34.95 27.90
N PRO A 721 -21.12 -34.89 27.62
CA PRO A 721 -20.19 -34.02 28.34
C PRO A 721 -20.42 -32.53 28.08
N ILE A 722 -20.99 -32.21 26.92
CA ILE A 722 -21.32 -30.85 26.50
C ILE A 722 -22.67 -30.89 25.78
N THR A 723 -23.56 -29.94 26.09
CA THR A 723 -24.89 -29.81 25.47
C THR A 723 -24.87 -28.86 24.28
N ALA A 724 -25.87 -28.95 23.38
CA ALA A 724 -25.97 -28.05 22.23
C ALA A 724 -26.01 -26.56 22.59
N PRO A 725 -26.74 -26.10 23.64
CA PRO A 725 -26.67 -24.72 24.11
C PRO A 725 -25.27 -24.28 24.56
N GLN A 726 -24.51 -25.17 25.21
CA GLN A 726 -23.15 -24.87 25.67
C GLN A 726 -22.17 -24.74 24.50
N ILE A 727 -22.34 -25.53 23.43
CA ILE A 727 -21.57 -25.40 22.18
C ILE A 727 -21.86 -24.06 21.49
N LEU A 728 -23.13 -23.68 21.39
CA LEU A 728 -23.54 -22.39 20.85
C LEU A 728 -22.87 -21.22 21.61
N TRP A 729 -22.83 -21.31 22.94
CA TRP A 729 -22.10 -20.36 23.79
C TRP A 729 -20.59 -20.34 23.48
N VAL A 730 -19.94 -21.51 23.46
CA VAL A 730 -18.50 -21.63 23.18
C VAL A 730 -18.19 -21.02 21.82
N ASN A 731 -18.91 -21.41 20.76
CA ASN A 731 -18.68 -20.93 19.40
C ASN A 731 -18.87 -19.41 19.27
N MET A 732 -19.92 -18.85 19.88
CA MET A 732 -20.18 -17.41 19.87
C MET A 732 -19.06 -16.65 20.59
N VAL A 733 -18.68 -17.06 21.80
CA VAL A 733 -17.67 -16.38 22.60
C VAL A 733 -16.29 -16.48 21.96
N THR A 734 -15.87 -17.68 21.54
CA THR A 734 -14.51 -17.90 21.05
C THR A 734 -14.30 -17.42 19.62
N SER A 735 -15.30 -17.53 18.74
CA SER A 735 -15.18 -16.99 17.38
C SER A 735 -15.04 -15.47 17.38
N VAL A 736 -15.80 -14.77 18.24
CA VAL A 736 -15.79 -13.31 18.32
C VAL A 736 -14.58 -12.80 19.10
N ALA A 737 -14.28 -13.36 20.26
CA ALA A 737 -13.23 -12.83 21.13
C ALA A 737 -11.82 -13.38 20.81
N LEU A 738 -11.70 -14.59 20.26
CA LEU A 738 -10.40 -15.21 19.90
C LEU A 738 -10.19 -15.26 18.38
N GLY A 739 -11.21 -15.61 17.61
CA GLY A 739 -11.10 -15.70 16.14
C GLY A 739 -10.75 -14.35 15.52
N LEU A 740 -11.43 -13.28 15.93
CA LEU A 740 -11.21 -11.92 15.42
C LEU A 740 -9.79 -11.38 15.72
N VAL A 741 -9.17 -11.80 16.82
CA VAL A 741 -7.81 -11.38 17.21
C VAL A 741 -6.80 -11.77 16.13
N ILE A 742 -6.99 -12.92 15.48
CA ILE A 742 -6.10 -13.44 14.45
C ILE A 742 -6.08 -12.51 13.23
N SER A 743 -7.19 -11.84 12.91
CA SER A 743 -7.26 -10.85 11.83
C SER A 743 -6.33 -9.65 12.05
N PHE A 744 -5.99 -9.36 13.31
CA PHE A 744 -5.10 -8.26 13.69
C PHE A 744 -3.63 -8.64 13.83
N GLU A 745 -3.26 -9.91 13.58
CA GLU A 745 -1.85 -10.31 13.64
C GLU A 745 -0.99 -9.47 12.68
N PRO A 746 0.21 -9.05 13.12
CA PRO A 746 1.17 -8.37 12.27
C PRO A 746 1.72 -9.32 11.20
N HIS A 747 2.36 -8.74 10.19
CA HIS A 747 3.03 -9.52 9.15
C HIS A 747 4.17 -10.38 9.73
N GLU A 748 4.33 -11.60 9.21
CA GLU A 748 5.47 -12.46 9.55
C GLU A 748 6.77 -11.88 8.96
N ARG A 749 7.91 -12.07 9.65
CA ARG A 749 9.20 -11.48 9.25
C ARG A 749 9.68 -11.95 7.88
N ASP A 750 9.31 -13.17 7.50
CA ASP A 750 9.72 -13.82 6.26
C ASP A 750 8.64 -13.77 5.17
N VAL A 751 7.57 -12.99 5.35
CA VAL A 751 6.44 -12.93 4.39
C VAL A 751 6.88 -12.54 2.97
N MET A 752 7.90 -11.68 2.86
CA MET A 752 8.51 -11.26 1.60
C MET A 752 9.70 -12.12 1.17
N GLN A 753 10.07 -13.17 1.92
CA GLN A 753 11.15 -14.10 1.58
C GLN A 753 10.63 -15.44 1.03
N ARG A 754 9.32 -15.69 1.14
CA ARG A 754 8.66 -16.88 0.61
C ARG A 754 8.27 -16.68 -0.85
N ALA A 755 8.36 -17.75 -1.65
CA ALA A 755 7.91 -17.74 -3.03
C ALA A 755 6.39 -17.44 -3.15
N PRO A 756 5.92 -16.86 -4.27
CA PRO A 756 4.51 -16.62 -4.52
C PRO A 756 3.69 -17.92 -4.45
N ARG A 757 2.48 -17.85 -3.87
CA ARG A 757 1.58 -19.00 -3.79
C ARG A 757 1.03 -19.34 -5.18
N ALA A 758 0.99 -20.63 -5.52
CA ALA A 758 0.23 -21.10 -6.67
C ALA A 758 -1.28 -20.90 -6.45
N VAL A 759 -1.97 -20.28 -7.41
CA VAL A 759 -3.42 -19.99 -7.33
C VAL A 759 -4.28 -21.26 -7.17
N SER A 760 -3.79 -22.39 -7.69
CA SER A 760 -4.44 -23.70 -7.59
C SER A 760 -4.29 -24.39 -6.23
N ARG A 761 -3.49 -23.84 -5.31
CA ARG A 761 -3.30 -24.44 -3.99
C ARG A 761 -4.60 -24.33 -3.18
N PRO A 762 -5.13 -25.45 -2.65
CA PRO A 762 -6.31 -25.42 -1.80
C PRO A 762 -6.02 -24.66 -0.51
N ILE A 763 -7.06 -23.98 0.02
CA ILE A 763 -6.96 -23.24 1.28
C ILE A 763 -6.59 -24.13 2.48
N LEU A 764 -7.00 -25.40 2.47
CA LEU A 764 -6.56 -26.43 3.41
C LEU A 764 -5.60 -27.39 2.70
N ASP A 765 -4.31 -27.24 2.97
CA ASP A 765 -3.30 -28.20 2.54
C ASP A 765 -3.31 -29.46 3.41
N GLY A 766 -2.54 -30.49 3.02
CA GLY A 766 -2.47 -31.75 3.78
C GLY A 766 -1.99 -31.55 5.23
N PHE A 767 -1.17 -30.53 5.48
CA PHE A 767 -0.75 -30.15 6.83
C PHE A 767 -1.92 -29.56 7.64
N ALA A 768 -2.74 -28.71 7.04
CA ALA A 768 -3.93 -28.15 7.68
C ALA A 768 -4.91 -29.25 8.08
N ILE A 769 -5.14 -30.23 7.19
CA ILE A 769 -6.00 -31.39 7.49
C ILE A 769 -5.44 -32.20 8.67
N TRP A 770 -4.13 -32.50 8.66
CA TRP A 770 -3.46 -33.16 9.79
C TRP A 770 -3.65 -32.37 11.09
N ARG A 771 -3.42 -31.06 11.05
CA ARG A 771 -3.56 -30.17 12.22
C ARG A 771 -4.98 -30.20 12.78
N VAL A 772 -5.99 -30.18 11.91
CA VAL A 772 -7.41 -30.30 12.28
C VAL A 772 -7.69 -31.60 13.04
N ILE A 773 -7.19 -32.72 12.51
CA ILE A 773 -7.40 -34.03 13.14
C ILE A 773 -6.64 -34.13 14.47
N PHE A 774 -5.35 -33.80 14.48
CA PHE A 774 -4.49 -33.93 15.66
C PHE A 774 -5.00 -33.08 16.83
N VAL A 775 -5.26 -31.79 16.59
CA VAL A 775 -5.74 -30.88 17.63
C VAL A 775 -7.17 -31.23 18.04
N GLY A 776 -8.02 -31.61 17.08
CA GLY A 776 -9.39 -32.07 17.36
C GLY A 776 -9.42 -33.26 18.32
N VAL A 777 -8.58 -34.27 18.07
CA VAL A 777 -8.46 -35.46 18.93
C VAL A 777 -7.80 -35.12 20.28
N ALA A 778 -6.77 -34.27 20.30
CA ALA A 778 -6.12 -33.88 21.55
C ALA A 778 -7.08 -33.12 22.49
N LEU A 779 -7.88 -32.19 21.95
CA LEU A 779 -8.92 -31.49 22.71
C LEU A 779 -10.06 -32.42 23.14
N LEU A 780 -10.46 -33.37 22.30
CA LEU A 780 -11.40 -34.44 22.68
C LEU A 780 -10.90 -35.19 23.91
N VAL A 781 -9.66 -35.68 23.87
CA VAL A 781 -9.06 -36.45 24.97
C VAL A 781 -8.99 -35.61 26.24
N LEU A 782 -8.51 -34.37 26.14
CA LEU A 782 -8.42 -33.45 27.27
C LEU A 782 -9.78 -33.20 27.91
N THR A 783 -10.80 -32.94 27.10
CA THR A 783 -12.17 -32.65 27.56
C THR A 783 -12.82 -33.87 28.22
N LEU A 784 -12.71 -35.05 27.60
CA LEU A 784 -13.25 -36.28 28.16
C LEU A 784 -12.51 -36.71 29.44
N ALA A 785 -11.19 -36.54 29.49
CA ALA A 785 -10.41 -36.83 30.70
C ALA A 785 -10.88 -35.98 31.88
N ALA A 786 -11.08 -34.67 31.68
CA ALA A 786 -11.60 -33.78 32.71
C ALA A 786 -13.04 -34.14 33.13
N PHE A 787 -13.89 -34.51 32.17
CA PHE A 787 -15.26 -34.94 32.43
C PHE A 787 -15.32 -36.22 33.28
N PHE A 788 -14.59 -37.26 32.86
CA PHE A 788 -14.58 -38.55 33.58
C PHE A 788 -13.88 -38.46 34.93
N TRP A 789 -12.87 -37.62 35.08
CA TRP A 789 -12.24 -37.35 36.37
C TRP A 789 -13.23 -36.75 37.38
N MET A 790 -14.09 -35.83 36.95
CA MET A 790 -15.16 -35.30 37.80
C MET A 790 -16.23 -36.34 38.11
N LYS A 791 -16.64 -37.12 37.10
CA LYS A 791 -17.64 -38.19 37.29
C LYS A 791 -17.15 -39.30 38.22
N SER A 792 -15.88 -39.68 38.15
CA SER A 792 -15.30 -40.69 39.07
C SER A 792 -15.16 -40.16 40.49
N GLY A 793 -15.02 -38.85 40.67
CA GLY A 793 -15.10 -38.15 41.95
C GLY A 793 -16.52 -37.98 42.52
N GLY A 794 -17.57 -38.51 41.85
CA GLY A 794 -18.95 -38.42 42.31
C GLY A 794 -19.64 -37.07 42.04
N ALA A 795 -19.08 -36.23 41.16
CA ALA A 795 -19.68 -34.95 40.81
C ALA A 795 -21.03 -35.09 40.08
N SER A 796 -21.90 -34.08 40.25
CA SER A 796 -23.14 -33.98 39.48
C SER A 796 -22.86 -33.74 37.99
N ASP A 797 -23.83 -34.03 37.13
CA ASP A 797 -23.71 -33.84 35.69
C ASP A 797 -23.51 -32.36 35.32
N GLU A 798 -24.15 -31.45 36.04
CA GLU A 798 -24.00 -30.00 35.82
C GLU A 798 -22.58 -29.53 36.13
N LEU A 799 -21.98 -30.04 37.21
CA LEU A 799 -20.60 -29.71 37.57
C LEU A 799 -19.60 -30.34 36.59
N ALA A 800 -19.80 -31.61 36.23
CA ALA A 800 -18.94 -32.30 35.26
C ALA A 800 -18.98 -31.62 33.87
N ARG A 801 -20.17 -31.18 33.41
CA ARG A 801 -20.33 -30.40 32.17
C ARG A 801 -19.67 -29.03 32.27
N ALA A 802 -19.82 -28.32 33.40
CA ALA A 802 -19.17 -27.03 33.62
C ALA A 802 -17.64 -27.15 33.52
N VAL A 803 -17.06 -28.20 34.11
CA VAL A 803 -15.63 -28.51 34.04
C VAL A 803 -15.23 -28.88 32.60
N ALA A 804 -16.00 -29.68 31.88
CA ALA A 804 -15.71 -30.06 30.49
C ALA A 804 -15.70 -28.83 29.56
N VAL A 805 -16.71 -27.97 29.64
CA VAL A 805 -16.79 -26.72 28.83
C VAL A 805 -15.63 -25.79 29.15
N ASN A 806 -15.31 -25.58 30.45
CA ASN A 806 -14.18 -24.74 30.83
C ASN A 806 -12.84 -25.34 30.37
N THR A 807 -12.67 -26.65 30.47
CA THR A 807 -11.47 -27.35 29.95
C THR A 807 -11.29 -27.10 28.45
N LEU A 808 -12.38 -27.24 27.68
CA LEU A 808 -12.37 -27.01 26.25
C LEU A 808 -11.99 -25.56 25.93
N VAL A 809 -12.62 -24.57 26.57
CA VAL A 809 -12.33 -23.13 26.35
C VAL A 809 -10.90 -22.77 26.74
N ILE A 810 -10.39 -23.29 27.87
CA ILE A 810 -8.99 -23.11 28.27
C ILE A 810 -8.07 -23.73 27.23
N GLY A 811 -8.37 -24.94 26.75
CA GLY A 811 -7.65 -25.59 25.65
C GLY A 811 -7.64 -24.74 24.38
N GLN A 812 -8.75 -24.09 24.04
CA GLN A 812 -8.84 -23.16 22.91
C GLN A 812 -7.99 -21.89 23.11
N ILE A 813 -7.95 -21.31 24.32
CA ILE A 813 -7.07 -20.18 24.64
C ILE A 813 -5.60 -20.56 24.45
N PHE A 814 -5.17 -21.70 25.00
CA PHE A 814 -3.81 -22.19 24.81
C PHE A 814 -3.53 -22.56 23.35
N TYR A 815 -4.53 -23.10 22.64
CA TYR A 815 -4.40 -23.37 21.22
C TYR A 815 -4.24 -22.10 20.39
N LEU A 816 -4.94 -21.01 20.73
CA LEU A 816 -4.78 -19.73 20.06
C LEU A 816 -3.32 -19.30 20.09
N LEU A 817 -2.67 -19.35 21.26
CA LEU A 817 -1.25 -19.02 21.42
C LEU A 817 -0.35 -19.86 20.49
N ASN A 818 -0.69 -21.13 20.30
CA ASN A 818 0.00 -22.01 19.35
C ASN A 818 -0.29 -21.67 17.89
N SER A 819 -1.55 -21.41 17.54
CA SER A 819 -2.00 -21.23 16.15
C SER A 819 -1.46 -19.97 15.47
N ARG A 820 -0.93 -19.01 16.26
CA ARG A 820 -0.31 -17.78 15.75
C ARG A 820 0.90 -18.03 14.85
N PHE A 821 1.61 -19.13 15.09
CA PHE A 821 2.74 -19.57 14.27
C PHE A 821 2.49 -20.97 13.73
N LYS A 822 2.51 -21.12 12.40
CA LYS A 822 2.22 -22.39 11.73
C LYS A 822 3.20 -23.50 12.14
N THR A 823 4.49 -23.17 12.20
CA THR A 823 5.56 -24.11 12.55
C THR A 823 6.58 -23.56 13.55
N GLU A 824 6.67 -22.24 13.74
CA GLU A 824 7.59 -21.65 14.72
C GLU A 824 7.13 -21.84 16.17
N SER A 825 8.08 -21.70 17.09
CA SER A 825 7.86 -21.89 18.53
C SER A 825 7.09 -20.74 19.14
N SER A 826 6.08 -21.06 19.95
CA SER A 826 5.28 -20.07 20.70
C SER A 826 5.72 -19.96 22.17
N LEU A 827 6.88 -20.51 22.55
CA LEU A 827 7.35 -20.48 23.94
C LEU A 827 7.87 -19.11 24.40
N SER A 828 8.26 -18.24 23.46
CA SER A 828 8.77 -16.92 23.80
C SER A 828 7.64 -15.96 24.20
N LEU A 829 7.78 -15.29 25.34
CA LEU A 829 6.87 -14.23 25.79
C LEU A 829 6.83 -13.06 24.79
N ALA A 830 7.96 -12.72 24.18
CA ALA A 830 8.04 -11.70 23.14
C ALA A 830 7.20 -12.04 21.90
N ALA A 831 6.99 -13.34 21.63
CA ALA A 831 6.13 -13.78 20.54
C ALA A 831 4.67 -13.36 20.76
N HIS A 832 4.21 -13.28 22.01
CA HIS A 832 2.81 -12.96 22.40
C HIS A 832 2.54 -11.48 22.66
N LEU A 833 3.57 -10.67 22.83
CA LEU A 833 3.44 -9.23 23.05
C LEU A 833 3.25 -8.41 21.76
N GLY A 834 3.44 -9.03 20.58
CA GLY A 834 3.36 -8.34 19.29
C GLY A 834 1.94 -7.96 18.82
N ASN A 835 0.90 -8.62 19.33
CA ASN A 835 -0.50 -8.32 19.00
C ASN A 835 -1.23 -7.74 20.21
N ARG A 836 -1.50 -6.44 20.22
CA ARG A 836 -2.19 -5.75 21.33
C ARG A 836 -3.61 -6.25 21.60
N TYR A 837 -4.26 -6.86 20.60
CA TYR A 837 -5.62 -7.38 20.73
C TYR A 837 -5.67 -8.80 21.31
N LEU A 838 -4.55 -9.53 21.28
CA LEU A 838 -4.45 -10.87 21.84
C LEU A 838 -4.78 -10.95 23.34
N PRO A 839 -4.13 -10.18 24.23
CA PRO A 839 -4.48 -10.20 25.64
C PRO A 839 -5.90 -9.69 25.88
N LEU A 840 -6.37 -8.70 25.10
CA LEU A 840 -7.73 -8.18 25.21
C LEU A 840 -8.78 -9.27 24.91
N GLY A 841 -8.59 -10.05 23.85
CA GLY A 841 -9.45 -11.17 23.50
C GLY A 841 -9.46 -12.27 24.55
N ILE A 842 -8.28 -12.63 25.07
CA ILE A 842 -8.15 -13.63 26.16
C ILE A 842 -8.87 -13.15 27.42
N ILE A 843 -8.67 -11.89 27.84
CA ILE A 843 -9.34 -11.30 29.00
C ILE A 843 -10.86 -11.31 28.78
N ALA A 844 -11.34 -10.93 27.59
CA ALA A 844 -12.76 -10.97 27.28
C ALA A 844 -13.36 -12.38 27.41
N VAL A 845 -12.68 -13.41 26.90
CA VAL A 845 -13.10 -14.82 27.09
C VAL A 845 -13.10 -15.22 28.55
N ILE A 846 -12.05 -14.88 29.31
CA ILE A 846 -11.97 -15.20 30.74
C ILE A 846 -13.17 -14.59 31.48
N VAL A 847 -13.47 -13.30 31.25
CA VAL A 847 -14.60 -12.63 31.89
C VAL A 847 -15.93 -13.30 31.52
N LEU A 848 -16.16 -13.56 30.23
CA LEU A 848 -17.37 -14.23 29.77
C LEU A 848 -17.49 -15.64 30.35
N GLN A 849 -16.39 -16.36 30.49
CA GLN A 849 -16.38 -17.72 31.02
C GLN A 849 -16.58 -17.77 32.54
N LEU A 850 -16.07 -16.77 33.27
CA LEU A 850 -16.38 -16.58 34.69
C LEU A 850 -17.87 -16.26 34.89
N LEU A 851 -18.46 -15.43 34.02
CA LEU A 851 -19.90 -15.20 34.03
C LEU A 851 -20.67 -16.50 33.76
N PHE A 852 -20.31 -17.26 32.72
CA PHE A 852 -20.92 -18.56 32.42
C PHE A 852 -20.85 -19.55 33.59
N THR A 853 -19.76 -19.53 34.34
CA THR A 853 -19.51 -20.49 35.43
C THR A 853 -20.18 -20.07 36.75
N TYR A 854 -20.24 -18.78 37.07
CA TYR A 854 -20.65 -18.30 38.39
C TYR A 854 -21.92 -17.45 38.42
N ALA A 855 -22.39 -16.92 37.27
CA ALA A 855 -23.60 -16.11 37.25
C ALA A 855 -24.86 -17.00 37.39
N PRO A 856 -25.69 -16.82 38.42
CA PRO A 856 -26.91 -17.61 38.60
C PRO A 856 -27.88 -17.67 37.40
N PRO A 857 -28.11 -16.59 36.62
CA PRO A 857 -28.96 -16.69 35.44
C PRO A 857 -28.33 -17.59 34.36
N LEU A 858 -27.02 -17.55 34.16
CA LEU A 858 -26.34 -18.36 33.15
C LEU A 858 -26.26 -19.84 33.56
N GLN A 859 -26.08 -20.11 34.85
CA GLN A 859 -26.13 -21.48 35.38
C GLN A 859 -27.47 -22.17 35.12
N ARG A 860 -28.57 -21.44 35.32
CA ARG A 860 -29.93 -21.95 35.04
C ARG A 860 -30.17 -22.16 33.55
N LEU A 861 -29.70 -21.24 32.71
CA LEU A 861 -29.84 -21.35 31.26
C LEU A 861 -29.04 -22.53 30.69
N PHE A 862 -27.78 -22.68 31.07
CA PHE A 862 -26.88 -23.67 30.47
C PHE A 862 -26.79 -25.00 31.23
N GLY A 863 -27.50 -25.14 32.35
CA GLY A 863 -27.44 -26.35 33.18
C GLY A 863 -26.03 -26.60 33.72
N THR A 864 -25.41 -25.56 34.27
CA THR A 864 -24.05 -25.61 34.83
C THR A 864 -24.05 -25.34 36.34
N ALA A 865 -23.00 -25.80 37.02
CA ALA A 865 -22.77 -25.53 38.44
C ALA A 865 -21.47 -24.72 38.62
N ALA A 866 -21.39 -24.01 39.76
CA ALA A 866 -20.18 -23.29 40.13
C ALA A 866 -19.01 -24.27 40.32
N ILE A 867 -17.89 -23.99 39.67
CA ILE A 867 -16.67 -24.79 39.81
C ILE A 867 -15.95 -24.35 41.09
N PRO A 868 -15.69 -25.27 42.05
CA PRO A 868 -14.87 -24.97 43.21
C PRO A 868 -13.47 -24.44 42.82
N LEU A 869 -12.95 -23.48 43.61
CA LEU A 869 -11.69 -22.80 43.30
C LEU A 869 -10.47 -23.73 43.25
N ASP A 870 -10.50 -24.87 43.94
CA ASP A 870 -9.43 -25.87 43.97
C ASP A 870 -9.29 -26.65 42.64
N ILE A 871 -10.31 -26.63 41.79
CA ILE A 871 -10.30 -27.33 40.49
C ILE A 871 -9.60 -26.50 39.41
N TRP A 872 -9.66 -25.17 39.49
CA TRP A 872 -9.10 -24.26 38.49
C TRP A 872 -7.60 -24.46 38.19
N PRO A 873 -6.71 -24.63 39.19
CA PRO A 873 -5.30 -24.91 38.93
C PRO A 873 -5.07 -26.17 38.07
N ARG A 874 -5.89 -27.21 38.24
CA ARG A 874 -5.80 -28.45 37.46
C ARG A 874 -6.28 -28.24 36.03
N LEU A 875 -7.31 -27.44 35.83
CA LEU A 875 -7.79 -27.06 34.49
C LEU A 875 -6.74 -26.26 33.72
N LEU A 876 -6.10 -25.28 34.38
CA LEU A 876 -5.01 -24.49 33.80
C LEU A 876 -3.79 -25.38 33.49
N ALA A 877 -3.44 -26.31 34.39
CA ALA A 877 -2.37 -27.27 34.16
C ALA A 877 -2.66 -28.19 32.97
N GLY A 878 -3.90 -28.67 32.81
CA GLY A 878 -4.33 -29.44 31.65
C GLY A 878 -4.23 -28.64 30.34
N GLY A 879 -4.63 -27.37 30.36
CA GLY A 879 -4.45 -26.45 29.24
C GLY A 879 -2.98 -26.22 28.88
N LEU A 880 -2.12 -26.03 29.88
CA LEU A 880 -0.67 -25.89 29.69
C LEU A 880 -0.03 -27.17 29.14
N LEU A 881 -0.45 -28.35 29.62
CA LEU A 881 -0.01 -29.62 29.07
C LEU A 881 -0.38 -29.74 27.60
N PHE A 882 -1.62 -29.42 27.25
CA PHE A 882 -2.06 -29.39 25.85
C PHE A 882 -1.25 -28.39 25.01
N PHE A 883 -0.94 -27.21 25.55
CA PHE A 883 -0.05 -26.25 24.90
C PHE A 883 1.32 -26.87 24.57
N LEU A 884 1.93 -27.55 25.53
CA LEU A 884 3.23 -28.22 25.37
C LEU A 884 3.17 -29.38 24.38
N VAL A 885 2.07 -30.13 24.31
CA VAL A 885 1.87 -31.21 23.33
C VAL A 885 1.89 -30.67 21.90
N VAL A 886 1.23 -29.53 21.65
CA VAL A 886 1.22 -28.89 20.34
C VAL A 886 2.59 -28.29 20.00
N GLU A 887 3.30 -27.71 20.98
CA GLU A 887 4.67 -27.24 20.77
C GLU A 887 5.67 -28.37 20.52
N ALA A 888 5.51 -29.53 21.17
CA ALA A 888 6.30 -30.72 20.89
C ALA A 888 6.09 -31.18 19.44
N GLU A 889 4.85 -31.24 18.96
CA GLU A 889 4.54 -31.56 17.57
C GLU A 889 5.23 -30.58 16.60
N LYS A 890 5.15 -29.27 16.86
CA LYS A 890 5.86 -28.27 16.03
C LYS A 890 7.37 -28.49 16.07
N PHE A 891 7.95 -28.79 17.22
CA PHE A 891 9.36 -29.09 17.36
C PHE A 891 9.76 -30.30 16.50
N PHE A 892 8.99 -31.39 16.54
CA PHE A 892 9.23 -32.56 15.70
C PHE A 892 9.13 -32.24 14.20
N ILE A 893 8.13 -31.45 13.79
CA ILE A 893 7.97 -31.05 12.39
C ILE A 893 9.16 -30.21 11.90
N ARG A 894 9.68 -29.31 12.75
CA ARG A 894 10.89 -28.51 12.46
C ARG A 894 12.14 -29.38 12.33
N GLN A 895 12.36 -30.30 13.26
CA GLN A 895 13.57 -31.14 13.30
C GLN A 895 13.63 -32.19 12.18
N PHE A 896 12.51 -32.82 11.86
CA PHE A 896 12.47 -33.93 10.90
C PHE A 896 12.16 -33.51 9.46
N GLY A 897 12.08 -32.20 9.18
CA GLY A 897 11.86 -31.68 7.82
C GLY A 897 10.54 -32.14 7.17
N LEU A 898 9.57 -32.62 7.96
CA LEU A 898 8.31 -33.21 7.48
C LEU A 898 7.39 -32.18 6.82
N ALA A 899 7.67 -30.89 6.97
CA ALA A 899 7.04 -29.81 6.20
C ALA A 899 7.53 -29.72 4.73
N GLY A 900 8.57 -30.47 4.36
CA GLY A 900 9.27 -30.42 3.07
C GLY A 900 8.59 -31.13 1.90
N GLY A 901 7.27 -31.33 1.92
CA GLY A 901 6.52 -31.88 0.78
C GLY A 901 6.41 -30.94 -0.43
N ALA A 902 6.78 -29.66 -0.27
CA ALA A 902 6.65 -28.65 -1.34
C ALA A 902 7.99 -28.16 -1.93
N ARG A 903 9.14 -28.42 -1.29
CA ARG A 903 10.44 -27.94 -1.80
C ARG A 903 11.04 -28.79 -2.93
N GLY A 904 10.51 -29.99 -3.18
CA GLY A 904 11.05 -30.93 -4.15
C GLY A 904 10.41 -30.93 -5.54
N ALA A 905 9.35 -30.15 -5.77
CA ALA A 905 8.62 -30.14 -7.04
C ALA A 905 8.94 -28.94 -7.95
N GLU A 906 9.80 -28.01 -7.51
CA GLU A 906 10.05 -26.72 -8.18
C GLU A 906 11.19 -26.72 -9.23
N GLN A 907 11.76 -27.88 -9.60
CA GLN A 907 12.88 -27.95 -10.56
C GLN A 907 12.78 -29.03 -11.65
N ALA A 908 11.59 -29.47 -12.06
CA ALA A 908 11.46 -30.36 -13.22
C ALA A 908 10.74 -29.69 -14.39
N PRO A 909 11.36 -29.54 -15.58
CA PRO A 909 10.65 -29.12 -16.78
C PRO A 909 9.68 -30.23 -17.22
N SER A 910 8.50 -29.81 -17.67
CA SER A 910 7.41 -30.67 -18.12
C SER A 910 7.84 -31.58 -19.27
N THR A 911 8.06 -32.86 -19.00
CA THR A 911 7.71 -33.93 -19.95
C THR A 911 7.35 -35.21 -19.20
N LYS A 912 6.27 -35.84 -19.68
CA LYS A 912 5.71 -37.16 -19.31
C LYS A 912 4.76 -37.22 -18.11
N VAL A 913 3.48 -37.05 -18.44
CA VAL A 913 2.35 -37.64 -17.74
C VAL A 913 2.31 -39.15 -18.02
N ALA A 914 1.89 -39.89 -16.99
CA ALA A 914 1.34 -41.25 -16.96
C ALA A 914 2.26 -42.37 -16.44
N ALA A 915 1.69 -43.09 -15.46
CA ALA A 915 2.06 -44.40 -14.89
C ALA A 915 3.15 -44.42 -13.80
N ALA A 916 2.73 -44.23 -12.53
CA ALA A 916 3.08 -45.09 -11.39
C ALA A 916 2.42 -44.57 -10.10
N ALA A 917 1.12 -44.84 -9.94
CA ALA A 917 0.52 -44.96 -8.63
C ALA A 917 0.74 -46.41 -8.15
N VAL A 918 0.84 -46.60 -6.82
CA VAL A 918 1.02 -47.85 -6.08
C VAL A 918 2.49 -48.27 -5.86
N ALA A 919 3.10 -47.74 -4.79
CA ALA A 919 3.86 -48.51 -3.78
C ALA A 919 4.70 -47.59 -2.88
N GLY A 920 4.62 -47.78 -1.56
CA GLY A 920 5.70 -47.47 -0.62
C GLY A 920 5.61 -46.14 0.14
N GLY A 921 5.09 -46.19 1.36
CA GLY A 921 5.15 -45.04 2.28
C GLY A 921 4.61 -45.27 3.69
N SER A 922 4.68 -46.49 4.24
CA SER A 922 4.08 -46.86 5.53
C SER A 922 5.00 -46.67 6.76
N GLY A 923 6.29 -46.34 6.58
CA GLY A 923 7.25 -46.34 7.69
C GLY A 923 7.26 -45.07 8.58
N LYS A 924 6.96 -43.89 8.02
CA LYS A 924 7.14 -42.62 8.77
C LYS A 924 5.98 -42.28 9.71
N TRP A 925 4.76 -42.69 9.36
CA TRP A 925 3.56 -42.43 10.15
C TRP A 925 3.39 -43.41 11.33
N GLN A 926 3.88 -44.64 11.19
CA GLN A 926 3.87 -45.64 12.27
C GLN A 926 4.86 -45.30 13.40
N ALA A 927 5.99 -44.67 13.09
CA ALA A 927 6.95 -44.20 14.10
C ALA A 927 6.40 -43.05 14.95
N LEU A 928 5.60 -42.15 14.35
CA LEU A 928 4.98 -41.02 15.06
C LEU A 928 3.82 -41.49 15.96
N LEU A 929 3.02 -42.45 15.48
CA LEU A 929 1.95 -43.09 16.28
C LEU A 929 2.53 -43.93 17.43
N GLY A 930 3.65 -44.63 17.19
CA GLY A 930 4.37 -45.39 18.21
C GLY A 930 5.01 -44.52 19.29
N ALA A 931 5.56 -43.36 18.93
CA ALA A 931 6.15 -42.43 19.90
C ALA A 931 5.09 -41.72 20.77
N LEU A 932 3.90 -41.42 20.22
CA LEU A 932 2.79 -40.81 20.96
C LEU A 932 2.13 -41.78 21.94
N ALA A 933 2.11 -43.09 21.64
CA ALA A 933 1.64 -44.12 22.58
C ALA A 933 2.57 -44.25 23.81
N VAL A 934 3.85 -43.90 23.68
CA VAL A 934 4.83 -43.91 24.78
C VAL A 934 4.77 -42.60 25.58
N ALA A 935 4.51 -41.45 24.95
CA ALA A 935 4.36 -40.18 25.65
C ALA A 935 3.08 -40.11 26.52
N GLY A 936 2.02 -40.80 26.13
CA GLY A 936 0.78 -40.92 26.94
C GLY A 936 0.92 -41.83 28.17
N LEU A 937 1.99 -42.62 28.27
CA LEU A 937 2.20 -43.61 29.34
C LEU A 937 3.26 -43.18 30.38
N ILE A 938 3.97 -42.07 30.17
CA ILE A 938 5.00 -41.57 31.11
C ILE A 938 4.50 -40.34 31.93
N ALA A 939 3.21 -40.00 31.84
CA ALA A 939 2.58 -39.00 32.72
C ALA A 939 2.01 -39.59 34.03
N GLY A 940 2.54 -40.73 34.47
CA GLY A 940 2.03 -41.52 35.60
C GLY A 940 2.83 -41.50 36.89
N GLU A 941 4.14 -41.22 36.88
CA GLU A 941 4.95 -41.26 38.11
C GLU A 941 6.10 -40.25 38.08
N ALA A 942 6.00 -39.18 38.89
CA ALA A 942 7.12 -38.51 39.55
C ALA A 942 6.58 -37.40 40.46
N PHE A 943 6.21 -37.75 41.69
CA PHE A 943 6.09 -36.80 42.78
C PHE A 943 7.09 -37.21 43.87
N VAL A 944 7.54 -36.22 44.64
CA VAL A 944 8.41 -36.28 45.84
C VAL A 944 9.93 -36.05 45.60
N PHE A 945 10.40 -34.83 45.89
CA PHE A 945 11.35 -34.45 46.98
C PHE A 945 12.18 -33.21 46.58
N TRP A 946 12.07 -32.11 47.32
CA TRP A 946 13.16 -31.12 47.42
C TRP A 946 13.23 -30.54 48.83
N ARG A 947 14.39 -30.68 49.47
CA ARG A 947 14.79 -29.88 50.64
C ARG A 947 16.30 -29.65 50.60
N SER A 948 16.65 -28.46 51.08
CA SER A 948 17.95 -27.91 51.54
C SER A 948 18.96 -27.37 50.52
N GLU A 949 19.39 -26.15 50.87
CA GLU A 949 20.30 -25.16 50.28
C GLU A 949 21.76 -25.63 50.12
N PRO A 950 22.59 -24.89 49.35
CA PRO A 950 24.03 -24.82 49.58
C PRO A 950 24.52 -23.38 49.90
N PRO A 951 25.74 -23.25 50.49
CA PRO A 951 26.18 -22.04 51.17
C PRO A 951 26.94 -21.04 50.28
N ALA A 952 27.10 -19.84 50.84
CA ALA A 952 27.88 -18.72 50.33
C ALA A 952 29.39 -19.02 50.25
N VAL A 953 30.03 -18.48 49.21
CA VAL A 953 31.49 -18.31 49.13
C VAL A 953 31.77 -16.82 48.96
N ALA A 954 32.51 -16.27 49.92
CA ALA A 954 33.10 -14.94 49.86
C ALA A 954 34.37 -14.97 49.01
N ALA A 955 34.64 -13.88 48.28
CA ALA A 955 35.94 -13.60 47.69
C ALA A 955 36.33 -12.16 47.99
N ASP A 956 37.58 -12.02 48.44
CA ASP A 956 38.21 -10.84 49.02
C ASP A 956 38.34 -9.66 48.06
N ALA A 957 38.29 -8.47 48.66
CA ALA A 957 38.67 -7.21 48.06
C ALA A 957 40.20 -7.10 47.95
N ALA A 958 40.69 -6.75 46.76
CA ALA A 958 42.02 -6.22 46.54
C ALA A 958 41.91 -4.85 45.88
N SER A 959 42.33 -3.82 46.63
CA SER A 959 42.41 -2.43 46.18
C SER A 959 43.48 -2.28 45.11
N GLN A 960 43.07 -1.95 43.88
CA GLN A 960 43.91 -1.33 42.86
C GLN A 960 43.26 0.00 42.47
N SER A 961 44.03 1.07 42.41
CA SER A 961 43.57 2.39 41.99
C SER A 961 43.07 2.33 40.56
N GLU A 962 41.75 2.31 40.39
CA GLU A 962 41.08 2.27 39.09
C GLU A 962 41.39 3.53 38.28
N PRO A 963 41.66 3.41 36.96
CA PRO A 963 41.61 4.56 36.08
C PRO A 963 40.19 5.13 36.11
N GLN A 964 40.03 6.45 36.21
CA GLN A 964 38.71 7.09 36.30
C GLN A 964 37.87 6.77 35.04
N VAL A 965 37.02 5.76 35.14
CA VAL A 965 36.05 5.39 34.12
C VAL A 965 34.94 6.43 34.12
N ARG A 966 34.74 7.12 32.99
CA ARG A 966 33.68 8.13 32.84
C ARG A 966 32.45 7.50 32.20
N ALA A 967 31.38 7.38 32.98
CA ALA A 967 30.08 6.95 32.50
C ALA A 967 29.46 7.99 31.55
N VAL A 968 28.98 7.55 30.39
CA VAL A 968 28.23 8.38 29.43
C VAL A 968 26.75 8.03 29.56
N LEU A 969 25.96 9.00 30.03
CA LEU A 969 24.52 8.88 30.20
C LEU A 969 23.79 9.38 28.96
N ALA A 970 22.59 8.86 28.72
CA ALA A 970 21.74 9.35 27.63
C ALA A 970 21.23 10.77 27.94
N PRO A 971 21.27 11.71 26.97
CA PRO A 971 20.76 13.07 27.15
C PRO A 971 19.22 13.11 27.24
N ILE A 972 18.55 12.11 26.67
CA ILE A 972 17.09 11.95 26.66
C ILE A 972 16.71 10.53 27.09
N ALA A 973 15.48 10.36 27.59
CA ALA A 973 14.97 9.05 27.97
C ALA A 973 14.57 8.24 26.72
N GLY A 974 14.94 6.95 26.66
CA GLY A 974 14.66 6.11 25.51
C GLY A 974 15.12 4.67 25.70
N VAL A 975 14.99 3.87 24.64
CA VAL A 975 15.51 2.49 24.62
C VAL A 975 16.72 2.46 23.70
N VAL A 976 17.84 1.90 24.15
CA VAL A 976 19.03 1.72 23.32
C VAL A 976 18.69 0.73 22.19
N SER A 977 18.67 1.18 20.94
CA SER A 977 18.37 0.33 19.78
C SER A 977 19.61 -0.37 19.23
N GLU A 978 20.76 0.29 19.30
CA GLU A 978 22.01 -0.17 18.68
C GLU A 978 23.23 0.35 19.45
N ILE A 979 24.25 -0.49 19.60
CA ILE A 979 25.57 -0.12 20.09
C ILE A 979 26.55 -0.26 18.92
N LEU A 980 27.21 0.83 18.54
CA LEU A 980 28.10 0.91 17.38
C LEU A 980 29.58 0.73 17.75
N CYS A 981 29.97 1.11 18.97
CA CYS A 981 31.33 0.95 19.46
C CYS A 981 31.48 -0.36 20.26
N GLN A 982 32.52 -1.13 19.99
CA GLN A 982 32.75 -2.40 20.66
C GLN A 982 33.47 -2.20 22.01
N LYS A 983 33.21 -3.09 22.98
CA LYS A 983 33.98 -3.12 24.22
C LYS A 983 35.48 -3.30 23.89
N HIS A 984 36.33 -2.50 24.52
CA HIS A 984 37.78 -2.39 24.28
C HIS A 984 38.21 -1.73 22.95
N SER A 985 37.30 -1.17 22.14
CA SER A 985 37.69 -0.39 20.96
C SER A 985 38.08 1.05 21.33
N ALA A 986 39.09 1.59 20.66
CA ALA A 986 39.44 3.02 20.72
C ALA A 986 38.39 3.86 19.96
N VAL A 987 37.99 4.98 20.54
CA VAL A 987 36.98 5.89 19.99
C VAL A 987 37.47 7.33 20.06
N ALA A 988 37.15 8.11 19.04
CA ALA A 988 37.45 9.54 19.01
C ALA A 988 36.28 10.36 19.59
N ALA A 989 36.58 11.51 20.18
CA ALA A 989 35.58 12.47 20.62
C ALA A 989 34.67 12.87 19.45
N GLY A 990 33.35 12.76 19.63
CA GLY A 990 32.33 12.99 18.60
C GLY A 990 31.92 11.75 17.79
N GLN A 991 32.60 10.60 17.95
CA GLN A 991 32.20 9.35 17.30
C GLN A 991 30.91 8.80 17.93
N ILE A 992 29.90 8.48 17.12
CA ILE A 992 28.63 7.91 17.58
C ILE A 992 28.87 6.46 18.05
N CYS A 993 28.57 6.18 19.32
CA CYS A 993 28.81 4.87 19.92
C CYS A 993 27.54 4.12 20.31
N ALA A 994 26.41 4.80 20.42
CA ALA A 994 25.13 4.17 20.67
C ALA A 994 24.00 4.98 20.04
N ARG A 995 22.90 4.32 19.70
CA ARG A 995 21.66 4.95 19.23
C ARG A 995 20.48 4.55 20.10
N LEU A 996 19.61 5.51 20.38
CA LEU A 996 18.29 5.26 20.94
C LEU A 996 17.28 4.95 19.81
N ASP A 997 16.24 4.17 20.13
CA ASP A 997 15.13 3.92 19.22
C ASP A 997 14.46 5.24 18.83
N ALA A 998 14.69 5.64 17.58
CA ALA A 998 14.18 6.87 17.02
C ALA A 998 12.68 6.78 16.64
N ALA A 999 12.05 5.61 16.64
CA ALA A 999 10.66 5.43 16.22
C ALA A 999 9.65 6.33 16.97
N PRO A 1000 9.62 6.38 18.32
CA PRO A 1000 8.73 7.28 19.05
C PRO A 1000 9.01 8.76 18.79
N PHE A 1001 10.27 9.15 18.58
CA PHE A 1001 10.67 10.53 18.29
C PHE A 1001 10.30 10.93 16.85
N ARG A 1002 10.42 10.02 15.88
CA ARG A 1002 9.96 10.22 14.49
C ARG A 1002 8.43 10.32 14.43
N ALA A 1003 7.70 9.53 15.22
CA ALA A 1003 6.25 9.66 15.32
C ALA A 1003 5.82 11.01 15.91
N ALA A 1004 6.54 11.51 16.93
CA ALA A 1004 6.32 12.86 17.45
C ALA A 1004 6.63 13.93 16.40
N LEU A 1005 7.73 13.80 15.64
CA LEU A 1005 8.08 14.71 14.56
C LEU A 1005 7.00 14.79 13.48
N VAL A 1006 6.45 13.64 13.06
CA VAL A 1006 5.37 13.59 12.05
C VAL A 1006 4.13 14.33 12.56
N ARG A 1007 3.73 14.12 13.82
CA ARG A 1007 2.59 14.83 14.42
C ARG A 1007 2.80 16.36 14.47
N GLU A 1008 4.01 16.82 14.81
CA GLU A 1008 4.30 18.26 14.81
C GLU A 1008 4.34 18.86 13.38
N LYS A 1009 4.80 18.09 12.38
CA LYS A 1009 4.72 18.49 10.96
C LYS A 1009 3.29 18.64 10.48
N GLU A 1010 2.42 17.69 10.82
CA GLU A 1010 0.98 17.76 10.51
C GLU A 1010 0.31 18.96 11.20
N ALA A 1011 0.64 19.21 12.47
CA ALA A 1011 0.14 20.36 13.21
C ALA A 1011 0.56 21.70 12.58
N LEU A 1012 1.83 21.81 12.15
CA LEU A 1012 2.32 23.00 11.44
C LEU A 1012 1.63 23.18 10.08
N ALA A 1013 1.45 22.12 9.30
CA ALA A 1013 0.74 22.20 8.02
C ALA A 1013 -0.71 22.70 8.19
N ALA A 1014 -1.41 22.21 9.22
CA ALA A 1014 -2.74 22.68 9.56
C ALA A 1014 -2.77 24.16 10.01
N ALA A 1015 -1.75 24.61 10.74
CA ALA A 1015 -1.61 26.00 11.18
C ALA A 1015 -1.30 26.96 10.02
N LEU A 1016 -0.39 26.59 9.11
CA LEU A 1016 -0.06 27.38 7.92
C LEU A 1016 -1.27 27.56 7.00
N LYS A 1017 -2.08 26.50 6.81
CA LYS A 1017 -3.33 26.59 6.03
C LYS A 1017 -4.32 27.59 6.61
N LYS A 1018 -4.41 27.70 7.94
CA LYS A 1018 -5.26 28.71 8.62
C LYS A 1018 -4.67 30.12 8.49
N GLN A 1019 -3.34 30.25 8.57
CA GLN A 1019 -2.64 31.52 8.37
C GLN A 1019 -2.87 32.07 6.95
N GLU A 1020 -2.81 31.23 5.92
CA GLU A 1020 -3.11 31.61 4.53
C GLU A 1020 -4.57 32.02 4.35
N ALA A 1021 -5.51 31.25 4.90
CA ALA A 1021 -6.93 31.54 4.81
C ALA A 1021 -7.31 32.87 5.51
N SER A 1022 -6.72 33.15 6.68
CA SER A 1022 -6.95 34.41 7.40
C SER A 1022 -6.26 35.60 6.72
N ALA A 1023 -5.07 35.43 6.13
CA ALA A 1023 -4.42 36.45 5.31
C ALA A 1023 -5.25 36.82 4.06
N ALA A 1024 -5.82 35.81 3.38
CA ALA A 1024 -6.74 36.01 2.28
C ALA A 1024 -8.00 36.78 2.72
N ALA A 1025 -8.57 36.44 3.88
CA ALA A 1025 -9.73 37.15 4.45
C ALA A 1025 -9.43 38.62 4.78
N VAL A 1026 -8.24 38.93 5.32
CA VAL A 1026 -7.80 40.31 5.56
C VAL A 1026 -7.68 41.09 4.24
N SER A 1027 -7.09 40.48 3.20
CA SER A 1027 -6.97 41.12 1.88
C SER A 1027 -8.33 41.42 1.25
N ALA A 1028 -9.30 40.51 1.39
CA ALA A 1028 -10.67 40.71 0.92
C ALA A 1028 -11.40 41.81 1.69
N ALA A 1029 -11.31 41.81 3.02
CA ALA A 1029 -11.92 42.83 3.86
C ALA A 1029 -11.31 44.23 3.62
N ARG A 1030 -9.99 44.31 3.36
CA ARG A 1030 -9.30 45.57 3.04
C ARG A 1030 -9.77 46.14 1.69
N ARG A 1031 -9.86 45.30 0.66
CA ARG A 1031 -10.41 45.71 -0.65
C ARG A 1031 -11.85 46.22 -0.55
N GLU A 1032 -12.67 45.60 0.30
CA GLU A 1032 -14.04 46.05 0.52
C GLU A 1032 -14.13 47.40 1.23
N VAL A 1033 -13.23 47.67 2.18
CA VAL A 1033 -13.11 48.99 2.80
C VAL A 1033 -12.64 50.04 1.79
N GLU A 1034 -11.63 49.76 0.97
CA GLU A 1034 -11.11 50.67 -0.07
C GLU A 1034 -12.18 51.00 -1.12
N ARG A 1035 -12.90 49.98 -1.61
CA ARG A 1035 -14.00 50.13 -2.56
C ARG A 1035 -15.11 51.05 -2.03
N ARG A 1036 -15.44 50.94 -0.73
CA ARG A 1036 -16.46 51.78 -0.09
C ARG A 1036 -15.96 53.16 0.32
N GLN A 1037 -14.65 53.38 0.44
CA GLN A 1037 -14.05 54.69 0.67
C GLN A 1037 -13.96 55.55 -0.60
N GLY A 1038 -13.82 54.94 -1.78
CA GLY A 1038 -13.75 55.64 -3.06
C GLY A 1038 -15.08 56.22 -3.58
N GLY A 1039 -16.22 55.84 -2.99
CA GLY A 1039 -17.54 56.34 -3.38
C GLY A 1039 -17.87 57.69 -2.74
N GLN A 1040 -17.73 58.80 -3.48
CA GLN A 1040 -18.20 60.13 -3.04
C GLN A 1040 -19.74 60.20 -3.00
N GLY A 1041 -20.33 60.06 -1.81
CA GLY A 1041 -21.77 60.30 -1.58
C GLY A 1041 -22.13 60.23 -0.09
N ARG A 1042 -22.77 61.29 0.45
CA ARG A 1042 -23.06 61.48 1.89
C ARG A 1042 -24.46 61.00 2.30
N SER A 1043 -24.80 59.71 2.12
CA SER A 1043 -26.03 59.14 2.71
C SER A 1043 -25.76 58.40 4.03
N ALA A 1044 -26.74 58.37 4.94
CA ALA A 1044 -26.63 57.68 6.23
C ALA A 1044 -26.39 56.16 6.06
N SER A 1045 -26.97 55.54 5.03
CA SER A 1045 -26.79 54.12 4.73
C SER A 1045 -25.36 53.78 4.28
N GLN A 1046 -24.72 54.65 3.50
CA GLN A 1046 -23.33 54.47 3.07
C GLN A 1046 -22.34 54.55 4.24
N ARG A 1047 -22.59 55.42 5.23
CA ARG A 1047 -21.79 55.49 6.45
C ARG A 1047 -21.90 54.22 7.29
N GLN A 1048 -23.11 53.73 7.51
CA GLN A 1048 -23.36 52.50 8.26
C GLN A 1048 -22.71 51.28 7.59
N ALA A 1049 -22.72 51.23 6.26
CA ALA A 1049 -22.12 50.14 5.51
C ALA A 1049 -20.59 50.19 5.50
N LEU A 1050 -19.97 51.38 5.52
CA LEU A 1050 -18.53 51.55 5.70
C LEU A 1050 -18.08 51.18 7.12
N GLU A 1051 -18.85 51.52 8.15
CA GLU A 1051 -18.59 51.08 9.53
C GLU A 1051 -18.64 49.56 9.65
N LYS A 1052 -19.63 48.91 9.02
CA LYS A 1052 -19.72 47.44 8.99
C LYS A 1052 -18.52 46.79 8.29
N ALA A 1053 -18.04 47.38 7.20
CA ALA A 1053 -16.84 46.90 6.50
C ALA A 1053 -15.56 47.09 7.33
N ARG A 1054 -15.44 48.20 8.07
CA ARG A 1054 -14.33 48.44 9.00
C ARG A 1054 -14.31 47.45 10.16
N ALA A 1055 -15.47 47.17 10.76
CA ALA A 1055 -15.60 46.16 11.82
C ALA A 1055 -15.23 44.75 11.32
N ALA A 1056 -15.62 44.40 10.09
CA ALA A 1056 -15.24 43.13 9.47
C ALA A 1056 -13.72 43.03 9.20
N LEU A 1057 -13.08 44.13 8.79
CA LEU A 1057 -11.62 44.19 8.64
C LEU A 1057 -10.90 44.02 9.99
N GLU A 1058 -11.38 44.68 11.03
CA GLU A 1058 -10.81 44.57 12.38
C GLU A 1058 -10.92 43.12 12.92
N GLN A 1059 -12.08 42.47 12.71
CA GLN A 1059 -12.27 41.06 13.09
C GLN A 1059 -11.38 40.11 12.28
N ALA A 1060 -11.21 40.36 10.98
CA ALA A 1060 -10.32 39.58 10.13
C ALA A 1060 -8.84 39.74 10.56
N GLN A 1061 -8.42 40.95 10.90
CA GLN A 1061 -7.07 41.24 11.39
C GLN A 1061 -6.80 40.57 12.75
N ALA A 1062 -7.76 40.59 13.67
CA ALA A 1062 -7.64 39.91 14.96
C ALA A 1062 -7.50 38.39 14.80
N ARG A 1063 -8.26 37.78 13.87
CA ARG A 1063 -8.16 36.35 13.58
C ARG A 1063 -6.82 35.99 12.91
N ALA A 1064 -6.36 36.81 11.96
CA ALA A 1064 -5.05 36.62 11.34
C ALA A 1064 -3.90 36.69 12.36
N ALA A 1065 -3.96 37.59 13.34
CA ALA A 1065 -2.97 37.67 14.41
C ALA A 1065 -2.97 36.42 15.32
N GLN A 1066 -4.14 35.82 15.58
CA GLN A 1066 -4.24 34.57 16.34
C GLN A 1066 -3.67 33.38 15.56
N ASP A 1067 -4.01 33.28 14.27
CA ASP A 1067 -3.52 32.19 13.41
C ASP A 1067 -1.99 32.31 13.16
N ASP A 1068 -1.44 33.53 13.09
CA ASP A 1068 0.01 33.78 13.00
C ASP A 1068 0.75 33.35 14.28
N ALA A 1069 0.21 33.68 15.47
CA ALA A 1069 0.76 33.23 16.74
C ALA A 1069 0.74 31.70 16.89
N ALA A 1070 -0.34 31.05 16.43
CA ALA A 1070 -0.45 29.59 16.42
C ALA A 1070 0.59 28.95 15.47
N ALA A 1071 0.79 29.52 14.29
CA ALA A 1071 1.81 29.06 13.35
C ALA A 1071 3.24 29.20 13.91
N GLN A 1072 3.54 30.30 14.60
CA GLN A 1072 4.82 30.48 15.29
C GLN A 1072 5.03 29.45 16.41
N GLN A 1073 3.98 29.15 17.19
CA GLN A 1073 4.03 28.13 18.23
C GLN A 1073 4.30 26.74 17.65
N SER A 1074 3.62 26.36 16.55
CA SER A 1074 3.87 25.08 15.87
C SER A 1074 5.27 24.99 15.26
N ARG A 1075 5.83 26.09 14.73
CA ARG A 1075 7.23 26.12 14.26
C ARG A 1075 8.22 25.88 15.40
N ALA A 1076 7.98 26.48 16.57
CA ALA A 1076 8.81 26.26 17.75
C ALA A 1076 8.72 24.81 18.28
N ALA A 1077 7.53 24.22 18.26
CA ALA A 1077 7.32 22.82 18.65
C ALA A 1077 8.01 21.84 17.70
N LEU A 1078 7.95 22.08 16.39
CA LEU A 1078 8.67 21.31 15.38
C LEU A 1078 10.18 21.38 15.60
N ALA A 1079 10.73 22.59 15.79
CA ALA A 1079 12.16 22.77 16.05
C ALA A 1079 12.62 22.05 17.34
N ALA A 1080 11.78 22.03 18.39
CA ALA A 1080 12.06 21.27 19.61
C ALA A 1080 12.04 19.74 19.39
N ALA A 1081 11.11 19.25 18.56
CA ALA A 1081 11.04 17.84 18.20
C ALA A 1081 12.24 17.40 17.35
N GLU A 1082 12.70 18.24 16.41
CA GLU A 1082 13.92 18.01 15.61
C GLU A 1082 15.17 18.00 16.49
N ALA A 1083 15.29 18.95 17.43
CA ALA A 1083 16.39 18.99 18.39
C ALA A 1083 16.42 17.77 19.34
N THR A 1084 15.25 17.20 19.66
CA THR A 1084 15.14 15.98 20.48
C THR A 1084 15.53 14.75 19.66
N LEU A 1085 15.12 14.67 18.39
CA LEU A 1085 15.52 13.59 17.49
C LEU A 1085 17.03 13.58 17.24
N ALA A 1086 17.67 14.75 17.14
CA ALA A 1086 19.12 14.84 17.00
C ALA A 1086 19.89 14.29 18.22
N GLN A 1087 19.26 14.22 19.40
CA GLN A 1087 19.86 13.68 20.63
C GLN A 1087 19.72 12.15 20.77
N THR A 1088 19.16 11.45 19.76
CA THR A 1088 19.10 9.98 19.78
C THR A 1088 20.43 9.30 19.47
N ASP A 1089 21.34 10.02 18.80
CA ASP A 1089 22.72 9.56 18.55
C ASP A 1089 23.62 9.97 19.72
N ILE A 1090 24.20 8.99 20.42
CA ILE A 1090 25.02 9.22 21.61
C ILE A 1090 26.49 9.06 21.23
N ALA A 1091 27.18 10.19 21.17
CA ALA A 1091 28.58 10.28 20.81
C ALA A 1091 29.52 10.17 22.02
N ALA A 1092 30.74 9.68 21.78
CA ALA A 1092 31.82 9.68 22.76
C ALA A 1092 32.22 11.14 23.09
N PRO A 1093 32.17 11.59 24.37
CA PRO A 1093 32.47 12.97 24.72
C PRO A 1093 33.97 13.29 24.75
N ILE A 1094 34.83 12.26 24.78
CA ILE A 1094 36.29 12.37 24.86
C ILE A 1094 36.93 11.21 24.07
N ASP A 1095 38.18 11.37 23.67
CA ASP A 1095 39.00 10.27 23.15
C ASP A 1095 39.26 9.25 24.27
N GLY A 1096 39.18 7.96 23.96
CA GLY A 1096 39.48 6.92 24.93
C GLY A 1096 39.12 5.52 24.45
N VAL A 1097 39.10 4.58 25.39
CA VAL A 1097 38.75 3.18 25.13
C VAL A 1097 37.43 2.85 25.83
N ILE A 1098 36.51 2.21 25.10
CA ILE A 1098 35.23 1.76 25.66
C ILE A 1098 35.47 0.67 26.70
N ALA A 1099 35.14 0.95 27.96
CA ALA A 1099 35.27 0.02 29.07
C ALA A 1099 34.05 -0.91 29.18
N GLU A 1100 32.85 -0.38 29.03
CA GLU A 1100 31.57 -1.10 29.13
C GLU A 1100 30.52 -0.49 28.21
N THR A 1101 29.54 -1.29 27.77
CA THR A 1101 28.41 -0.88 26.92
C THR A 1101 27.12 -1.50 27.44
N ALA A 1102 26.00 -0.76 27.37
CA ALA A 1102 24.67 -1.31 27.62
C ALA A 1102 24.24 -2.30 26.53
N GLU A 1103 23.31 -3.19 26.82
CA GLU A 1103 22.75 -4.10 25.80
C GLU A 1103 21.64 -3.40 24.99
N PRO A 1104 21.51 -3.68 23.67
CA PRO A 1104 20.33 -3.27 22.92
C PRO A 1104 19.03 -3.75 23.60
N GLY A 1105 18.06 -2.86 23.75
CA GLY A 1105 16.85 -3.08 24.54
C GLY A 1105 16.88 -2.49 25.95
N THR A 1106 18.04 -1.99 26.41
CA THR A 1106 18.14 -1.31 27.72
C THR A 1106 17.37 0.02 27.71
N THR A 1107 16.49 0.22 28.68
CA THR A 1107 15.78 1.50 28.87
C THR A 1107 16.63 2.44 29.72
N VAL A 1108 16.86 3.65 29.22
CA VAL A 1108 17.65 4.70 29.87
C VAL A 1108 16.80 5.93 30.14
N LEU A 1109 17.04 6.61 31.26
CA LEU A 1109 16.38 7.85 31.63
C LEU A 1109 17.30 9.03 31.33
N ALA A 1110 16.73 10.20 31.02
CA ALA A 1110 17.51 11.39 30.72
C ALA A 1110 18.42 11.76 31.91
N GLY A 1111 19.73 11.65 31.72
CA GLY A 1111 20.73 11.95 32.76
C GLY A 1111 20.68 11.05 34.00
N GLN A 1112 19.96 9.92 33.98
CA GLN A 1112 19.79 9.01 35.12
C GLN A 1112 19.73 7.54 34.69
N GLY A 1113 20.16 6.62 35.57
CA GLY A 1113 20.11 5.17 35.30
C GLY A 1113 21.44 4.61 34.77
N PRO A 1114 21.45 3.37 34.21
CA PRO A 1114 22.68 2.73 33.76
C PRO A 1114 23.33 3.54 32.63
N ALA A 1115 24.66 3.63 32.66
CA ALA A 1115 25.42 4.27 31.60
C ALA A 1115 25.17 3.56 30.27
N VAL A 1116 25.02 4.34 29.20
CA VAL A 1116 24.89 3.79 27.85
C VAL A 1116 26.19 3.11 27.43
N PHE A 1117 27.31 3.73 27.79
CA PHE A 1117 28.64 3.15 27.76
C PHE A 1117 29.57 3.92 28.70
N ALA A 1118 30.74 3.36 28.97
CA ALA A 1118 31.75 3.98 29.82
C ALA A 1118 33.08 4.10 29.07
N ILE A 1119 33.74 5.26 29.18
CA ILE A 1119 35.02 5.53 28.53
C ILE A 1119 36.12 5.64 29.57
N THR A 1120 37.24 4.94 29.35
CA THR A 1120 38.49 5.18 30.05
C THR A 1120 39.35 6.17 29.25
N PRO A 1121 39.72 7.34 29.79
CA PRO A 1121 40.61 8.28 29.12
C PRO A 1121 42.00 7.63 28.95
N GLY A 1122 42.48 7.52 27.72
CA GLY A 1122 43.76 6.89 27.41
C GLY A 1122 44.57 7.72 26.42
N GLY A 1123 45.73 8.23 26.87
CA GLY A 1123 46.64 9.02 26.05
C GLY A 1123 47.43 8.18 25.07
N GLY A 1124 47.50 8.64 23.81
CA GLY A 1124 48.52 8.29 22.83
C GLY A 1124 48.57 6.82 22.40
N ALA A 1125 48.14 6.55 21.17
CA ALA A 1125 48.41 5.31 20.45
C ALA A 1125 49.90 4.93 20.54
N GLY A 1126 50.17 3.69 20.96
CA GLY A 1126 51.53 3.19 21.09
C GLY A 1126 51.63 1.69 21.38
N LYS A 1127 51.17 0.85 20.45
CA LYS A 1127 51.86 -0.35 19.94
C LYS A 1127 51.01 -1.11 18.94
#